data_AF-A0A9D5VTM3-F1
#
_entry.id   AF-A0A9D5VTM3-F1
#
_cell.length_a   1.000
_cell.length_b   1.000
_cell.length_c   1.000
_cell.angle_alpha   90.00
_cell.angle_beta   90.00
_cell.angle_gamma   90.00
#
_symmetry.space_group_name_H-M   'P 1'
#
loop_
_entity.id
_entity.type
_entity.pdbx_description
1 polymer ?
#
loop_
_entity_poly.entity_id
_entity_poly.type
_entity_poly.pdbx_seq_one_letter_code
_entity_poly.pdbx_strand_id
1 'polypeptide(L)'
;MGTRASSIIQIRYKKYCRYKRATPKSILKGVIFIKFFIFLNKFLKKLLIFLSITIVTVIAVVSGLLFSLPYIVPTPKFKTFIEEQVTDTIKSPAKIRELNFSWEKGINIFGFQIEDEALFSKDPIFAIDKIKLTINLNDLLSRIVNLDFMLDGIRCQYIRNIDGKTNIEAMLSKMEETKKTEKKKTKFFFVIPVDLIAKVYIDNIIVKADDKLQKQKILLDKAYFHIDIPKFSEKPISVNVFSNISLNGKVISPFDLKISVKNLCTPGGIISLNQASCDLKSELLGTKIFITGFVQNQLLSFDSKIEGVNFALSGLNISNFKIFNQGSFDIKKDRLDLKNGGLYLLKKGQVFWNGVIDNIKSKTPNIDFTLKSIFFELNEIINLLKNYLPDTFQIRKAPANLSISNINISGKQFKIDDLMLNIPDISFKLKDQKELNIQKLTLSAKSKVKLNNTKPLDINIEGLNASISAFDMFKVDLNADLTNTGKSKVKTNGNMILNLQLLEKYIPYIKTTGNVKLEWDVSGRIPNEKELSKFKDISSFNIETDLGFLDNLKTLTHLKDVCVDFKRLDKKRYKVQKISTVSPIKNLFETKSGKGELSANISIDRIDEIPFIKIKEPLKLNVSYLITHDYLKRIKILESINIYPFNIKQSVDASLYGIDKLIKRKFKPPISSWLNYLGCDIKGSVDFDNPDLSLFKSDLKVRGNINSLVELYLRPFDSIKTTSIVSGKDIDIQLGNKLILKGLNPDFELSKTFSLAKEEAKKENAISLLSKEVMELNPEFTRIKENKSIRVNHSITLKSLNLLGGKFPISINNSFLDFNLNEGLPIIEQFQLDILNGTVKGNMAILKTEMDSFYLQADLAFSGVEDLSGNISIAIPFNNKIKTFFDDFKLNVSFTHISSLALQRILYALDPYESNEAISSQRKLLNTGYPRWINLNIKNGNLSLDGEIEAKGIRVSIPKLERLNISNVGTLNRLEEYLGVFIPVNKILHVFTKSELPSF
;
A
#
# COMPACT_ATOMS: atom_id res chain seq x y z
N MET A 1 -56.74 5.53 -11.87
CA MET A 1 -56.12 5.78 -13.18
C MET A 1 -54.68 5.27 -13.11
N GLY A 2 -54.21 4.31 -13.90
CA GLY A 2 -54.89 3.47 -14.89
C GLY A 2 -54.27 2.07 -14.98
N THR A 3 -55.06 1.13 -15.48
CA THR A 3 -54.79 -0.28 -15.86
C THR A 3 -53.53 -0.55 -16.68
N ARG A 4 -53.04 -1.79 -16.94
CA ARG A 4 -53.10 -3.18 -16.39
C ARG A 4 -52.51 -4.09 -17.52
N ALA A 5 -52.06 -5.33 -17.25
CA ALA A 5 -51.69 -6.37 -18.26
C ALA A 5 -50.43 -6.05 -19.13
N SER A 6 -49.41 -6.91 -19.34
CA SER A 6 -49.30 -8.30 -19.85
C SER A 6 -49.54 -8.42 -21.36
N SER A 7 -48.78 -9.18 -22.18
CA SER A 7 -47.63 -10.08 -21.92
C SER A 7 -46.99 -10.60 -23.22
N ILE A 8 -45.70 -11.00 -23.16
CA ILE A 8 -45.02 -12.04 -23.99
C ILE A 8 -45.08 -11.94 -25.53
N ILE A 9 -43.90 -11.79 -26.15
CA ILE A 9 -43.42 -12.70 -27.23
C ILE A 9 -41.88 -12.64 -27.28
N GLN A 10 -41.25 -13.59 -27.97
CA GLN A 10 -39.88 -14.06 -27.71
C GLN A 10 -39.00 -14.03 -28.99
N ILE A 11 -37.67 -13.91 -28.81
CA ILE A 11 -36.54 -14.46 -29.64
C ILE A 11 -35.40 -13.46 -29.95
N ARG A 12 -34.22 -13.77 -29.40
CA ARG A 12 -32.82 -13.48 -29.84
C ARG A 12 -32.45 -12.07 -30.39
N TYR A 13 -31.44 -11.46 -29.76
CA TYR A 13 -30.12 -11.29 -30.42
C TYR A 13 -28.96 -11.38 -29.40
N LYS A 14 -27.70 -11.42 -29.88
CA LYS A 14 -26.49 -11.86 -29.14
C LYS A 14 -25.66 -10.72 -28.50
N LYS A 15 -24.82 -11.10 -27.52
CA LYS A 15 -23.67 -10.38 -26.89
C LYS A 15 -23.97 -9.12 -26.06
N TYR A 16 -23.73 -9.18 -24.74
CA TYR A 16 -22.55 -8.58 -24.07
C TYR A 16 -22.65 -8.71 -22.54
N CYS A 17 -21.70 -9.40 -21.90
CA CYS A 17 -21.50 -9.33 -20.43
C CYS A 17 -20.08 -9.77 -20.03
N ARG A 18 -19.24 -8.81 -19.63
CA ARG A 18 -17.99 -9.01 -18.87
C ARG A 18 -17.70 -7.73 -18.07
N TYR A 19 -18.06 -7.72 -16.79
CA TYR A 19 -17.72 -6.64 -15.86
C TYR A 19 -16.52 -7.05 -14.99
N LYS A 20 -15.57 -6.14 -14.77
CA LYS A 20 -14.29 -6.42 -14.10
C LYS A 20 -14.11 -5.43 -12.94
N ARG A 21 -13.80 -5.93 -11.73
CA ARG A 21 -13.54 -5.08 -10.54
C ARG A 21 -12.18 -4.38 -10.65
N ALA A 22 -12.03 -3.26 -9.96
CA ALA A 22 -10.82 -2.42 -9.96
C ALA A 22 -10.30 -2.15 -8.53
N THR A 23 -9.00 -1.88 -8.42
CA THR A 23 -8.28 -1.51 -7.18
C THR A 23 -7.14 -0.53 -7.48
N PRO A 24 -6.76 0.40 -6.57
CA PRO A 24 -5.82 1.50 -6.88
C PRO A 24 -4.34 1.19 -6.61
N LYS A 25 -3.44 1.87 -7.33
CA LYS A 25 -1.99 2.01 -7.00
C LYS A 25 -1.43 3.37 -7.47
N SER A 26 -0.86 4.16 -6.56
CA SER A 26 0.01 5.32 -6.85
C SER A 26 0.78 5.74 -5.58
N ILE A 27 1.65 6.76 -5.68
CA ILE A 27 2.52 7.33 -4.61
C ILE A 27 3.74 6.46 -4.22
N LEU A 28 4.84 6.56 -4.99
CA LEU A 28 6.25 6.56 -4.50
C LEU A 28 7.25 6.83 -5.65
N LYS A 29 7.84 8.04 -5.76
CA LYS A 29 9.09 8.34 -6.53
C LYS A 29 9.45 9.84 -6.44
N GLY A 30 10.31 10.24 -5.49
CA GLY A 30 11.02 11.53 -5.58
C GLY A 30 11.33 12.29 -4.28
N VAL A 31 12.56 12.18 -3.78
CA VAL A 31 13.29 13.30 -3.14
C VAL A 31 14.76 13.15 -3.52
N ILE A 32 15.22 13.82 -4.60
CA ILE A 32 16.49 13.40 -5.23
C ILE A 32 17.50 14.48 -5.72
N PHE A 33 17.45 15.80 -5.46
CA PHE A 33 18.19 16.76 -6.34
C PHE A 33 19.62 17.33 -6.01
N ILE A 34 20.18 17.32 -4.77
CA ILE A 34 21.17 18.37 -4.33
C ILE A 34 22.76 18.22 -4.22
N LYS A 35 23.43 17.05 -4.02
CA LYS A 35 24.91 16.87 -3.79
C LYS A 35 25.77 16.85 -5.06
N PHE A 36 25.27 17.56 -6.06
CA PHE A 36 26.09 18.12 -7.12
C PHE A 36 26.45 19.58 -6.84
N PHE A 37 26.08 20.16 -5.67
CA PHE A 37 26.32 21.57 -5.37
C PHE A 37 27.67 22.05 -4.73
N ILE A 38 28.16 22.03 -3.42
CA ILE A 38 29.38 22.49 -2.54
C ILE A 38 30.99 22.52 -2.69
N PHE A 39 31.79 21.58 -3.24
CA PHE A 39 33.28 21.36 -3.18
C PHE A 39 34.38 22.22 -3.92
N LEU A 40 34.14 23.01 -4.97
CA LEU A 40 34.90 23.04 -6.25
C LEU A 40 35.61 24.38 -6.59
N ASN A 41 35.69 25.31 -5.63
CA ASN A 41 36.16 26.71 -5.80
C ASN A 41 37.68 26.82 -6.06
N LYS A 42 38.46 26.04 -5.29
CA LYS A 42 39.84 26.38 -4.92
C LYS A 42 40.90 26.30 -6.03
N PHE A 43 40.54 25.92 -7.25
CA PHE A 43 41.49 25.49 -8.28
C PHE A 43 42.17 26.63 -9.08
N LEU A 44 41.53 27.79 -9.27
CA LEU A 44 41.96 28.74 -10.31
C LEU A 44 43.10 29.72 -9.97
N LYS A 45 43.38 29.97 -8.69
CA LYS A 45 44.14 31.16 -8.27
C LYS A 45 45.64 31.19 -8.63
N LYS A 46 46.20 30.13 -9.25
CA LYS A 46 47.65 29.94 -9.48
C LYS A 46 48.18 30.26 -10.89
N LEU A 47 47.34 30.52 -11.89
CA LEU A 47 47.72 30.39 -13.32
C LEU A 47 48.54 31.55 -13.94
N LEU A 48 48.70 32.70 -13.27
CA LEU A 48 48.77 34.00 -13.97
C LEU A 48 50.12 34.75 -14.04
N ILE A 49 51.22 34.19 -13.53
CA ILE A 49 52.44 34.98 -13.20
C ILE A 49 53.52 35.00 -14.33
N PHE A 50 53.36 34.23 -15.41
CA PHE A 50 54.50 33.75 -16.24
C PHE A 50 54.76 34.46 -17.61
N LEU A 51 54.11 35.58 -17.96
CA LEU A 51 53.73 35.83 -19.38
C LEU A 51 54.19 37.16 -20.06
N SER A 52 55.34 37.78 -19.72
CA SER A 52 55.60 39.21 -20.09
C SER A 52 56.86 39.60 -20.90
N ILE A 53 57.80 38.70 -21.26
CA ILE A 53 59.19 39.10 -21.60
C ILE A 53 59.49 39.36 -23.12
N THR A 54 58.56 39.11 -24.06
CA THR A 54 58.94 38.59 -25.40
C THR A 54 58.69 39.47 -26.66
N ILE A 55 58.58 40.81 -26.59
CA ILE A 55 57.80 41.57 -27.62
C ILE A 55 58.59 42.48 -28.62
N VAL A 56 59.86 42.85 -28.42
CA VAL A 56 60.44 44.07 -29.05
C VAL A 56 60.84 43.98 -30.54
N THR A 57 61.43 42.88 -31.03
CA THR A 57 62.32 42.87 -32.22
C THR A 57 61.65 43.02 -33.61
N VAL A 58 60.35 43.31 -33.70
CA VAL A 58 59.52 43.04 -34.90
C VAL A 58 59.38 44.23 -35.88
N ILE A 59 59.73 45.46 -35.46
CA ILE A 59 59.12 46.67 -36.04
C ILE A 59 59.73 47.15 -37.38
N ALA A 60 61.03 46.94 -37.64
CA ALA A 60 61.76 47.71 -38.66
C ALA A 60 61.43 47.39 -40.14
N VAL A 61 61.04 46.15 -40.46
CA VAL A 61 60.90 45.68 -41.87
C VAL A 61 59.61 46.19 -42.55
N VAL A 62 58.63 46.65 -41.77
CA VAL A 62 57.26 46.88 -42.24
C VAL A 62 57.13 48.10 -43.19
N SER A 63 57.95 49.13 -43.01
CA SER A 63 57.73 50.45 -43.64
C SER A 63 57.90 50.50 -45.16
N GLY A 64 58.83 49.71 -45.73
CA GLY A 64 59.18 49.81 -47.15
C GLY A 64 58.09 49.33 -48.12
N LEU A 65 57.20 48.45 -47.66
CA LEU A 65 56.14 47.83 -48.48
C LEU A 65 54.91 48.73 -48.71
N LEU A 66 54.77 49.84 -47.98
CA LEU A 66 53.51 50.60 -47.92
C LEU A 66 53.28 51.60 -49.07
N PHE A 67 54.33 52.04 -49.77
CA PHE A 67 54.25 53.19 -50.69
C PHE A 67 53.77 52.88 -52.13
N SER A 68 53.89 51.65 -52.62
CA SER A 68 53.70 51.32 -54.05
C SER A 68 52.28 50.87 -54.46
N LEU A 69 51.37 50.69 -53.48
CA LEU A 69 50.07 50.03 -53.67
C LEU A 69 49.13 50.64 -54.75
N PRO A 70 48.99 51.97 -54.93
CA PRO A 70 47.89 52.53 -55.74
C PRO A 70 47.94 52.25 -57.24
N TYR A 71 49.11 52.00 -57.79
CA TYR A 71 49.26 51.73 -59.22
C TYR A 71 48.99 50.25 -59.57
N ILE A 72 48.87 49.39 -58.55
CA ILE A 72 48.67 47.94 -58.70
C ILE A 72 47.18 47.58 -58.59
N VAL A 73 46.47 48.18 -57.62
CA VAL A 73 45.09 47.82 -57.23
C VAL A 73 44.01 48.13 -58.30
N PRO A 74 44.03 49.23 -59.07
CA PRO A 74 43.01 49.49 -60.09
C PRO A 74 43.13 48.61 -61.36
N THR A 75 44.16 47.76 -61.46
CA THR A 75 44.41 47.04 -62.71
C THR A 75 43.33 45.99 -63.00
N PRO A 76 42.97 45.73 -64.27
CA PRO A 76 42.06 44.64 -64.63
C PRO A 76 42.48 43.29 -64.05
N LYS A 77 43.81 43.03 -63.98
CA LYS A 77 44.37 41.84 -63.33
C LYS A 77 43.98 41.73 -61.86
N PHE A 78 43.96 42.84 -61.11
CA PHE A 78 43.56 42.82 -59.70
C PHE A 78 42.04 42.71 -59.52
N LYS A 79 41.24 43.32 -60.42
CA LYS A 79 39.79 43.06 -60.48
C LYS A 79 39.50 41.58 -60.70
N THR A 80 40.06 41.00 -61.75
CA THR A 80 39.89 39.58 -62.08
C THR A 80 40.44 38.68 -60.98
N PHE A 81 41.56 39.01 -60.35
CA PHE A 81 42.05 38.28 -59.17
C PHE A 81 41.05 38.29 -58.00
N ILE A 82 40.35 39.40 -57.73
CA ILE A 82 39.28 39.41 -56.72
C ILE A 82 38.10 38.54 -57.17
N GLU A 83 37.65 38.68 -58.42
CA GLU A 83 36.54 37.87 -58.97
C GLU A 83 36.87 36.36 -58.94
N GLU A 84 38.10 35.98 -59.30
CA GLU A 84 38.64 34.62 -59.20
C GLU A 84 38.74 34.16 -57.75
N GLN A 85 39.43 34.87 -56.86
CA GLN A 85 39.60 34.43 -55.45
C GLN A 85 38.26 34.31 -54.71
N VAL A 86 37.28 35.17 -55.00
CA VAL A 86 35.92 35.06 -54.46
C VAL A 86 35.20 33.86 -55.08
N THR A 87 35.23 33.70 -56.40
CA THR A 87 34.63 32.55 -57.10
C THR A 87 35.24 31.22 -56.65
N ASP A 88 36.55 31.15 -56.42
CA ASP A 88 37.25 29.96 -55.96
C ASP A 88 37.03 29.66 -54.48
N THR A 89 36.77 30.68 -53.66
CA THR A 89 36.45 30.51 -52.23
C THR A 89 35.00 30.09 -52.04
N ILE A 90 34.07 30.63 -52.85
CA ILE A 90 32.61 30.46 -52.72
C ILE A 90 32.06 29.37 -53.66
N LYS A 91 32.85 28.92 -54.65
CA LYS A 91 32.49 27.97 -55.72
C LYS A 91 31.19 28.33 -56.46
N SER A 92 30.96 29.63 -56.60
CA SER A 92 29.83 30.25 -57.30
C SER A 92 30.31 31.51 -58.01
N PRO A 93 29.87 31.82 -59.24
CA PRO A 93 30.41 32.94 -60.01
C PRO A 93 30.21 34.28 -59.31
N ALA A 94 31.30 35.00 -59.04
CA ALA A 94 31.30 36.36 -58.55
C ALA A 94 31.64 37.34 -59.69
N LYS A 95 30.91 38.44 -59.78
CA LYS A 95 31.10 39.49 -60.79
C LYS A 95 31.14 40.86 -60.11
N ILE A 96 32.11 41.67 -60.49
CA ILE A 96 32.22 43.09 -60.16
C ILE A 96 31.90 43.87 -61.43
N ARG A 97 31.08 44.92 -61.37
CA ARG A 97 30.94 45.82 -62.53
C ARG A 97 32.22 46.63 -62.71
N GLU A 98 32.60 47.35 -61.65
CA GLU A 98 33.65 48.38 -61.68
C GLU A 98 34.47 48.36 -60.38
N LEU A 99 35.78 48.58 -60.48
CA LEU A 99 36.73 48.64 -59.37
C LEU A 99 37.68 49.83 -59.57
N ASN A 100 37.61 50.83 -58.68
CA ASN A 100 38.48 52.00 -58.70
C ASN A 100 39.26 52.10 -57.38
N PHE A 101 40.54 52.45 -57.43
CA PHE A 101 41.32 52.79 -56.23
C PHE A 101 42.16 54.05 -56.42
N SER A 102 42.28 54.84 -55.35
CA SER A 102 43.25 55.92 -55.22
C SER A 102 43.53 56.19 -53.74
N TRP A 103 44.67 56.81 -53.42
CA TRP A 103 45.00 57.22 -52.05
C TRP A 103 43.99 58.22 -51.45
N GLU A 104 43.36 59.08 -52.27
CA GLU A 104 42.39 60.09 -51.83
C GLU A 104 40.98 59.50 -51.67
N LYS A 105 40.48 58.80 -52.70
CA LYS A 105 39.07 58.37 -52.79
C LYS A 105 38.84 56.93 -52.33
N GLY A 106 39.90 56.25 -51.88
CA GLY A 106 39.86 54.88 -51.38
C GLY A 106 39.51 53.84 -52.45
N ILE A 107 39.15 52.63 -52.00
CA ILE A 107 38.64 51.56 -52.87
C ILE A 107 37.14 51.81 -53.07
N ASN A 108 36.67 51.80 -54.32
CA ASN A 108 35.26 51.82 -54.66
C ASN A 108 34.97 50.63 -55.59
N ILE A 109 34.00 49.80 -55.23
CA ILE A 109 33.53 48.65 -56.02
C ILE A 109 32.04 48.86 -56.28
N PHE A 110 31.61 48.78 -57.53
CA PHE A 110 30.20 48.94 -57.88
C PHE A 110 29.64 47.65 -58.49
N GLY A 111 28.37 47.35 -58.18
CA GLY A 111 27.67 46.18 -58.70
C GLY A 111 28.43 44.87 -58.45
N PHE A 112 28.72 44.57 -57.19
CA PHE A 112 29.25 43.26 -56.79
C PHE A 112 28.08 42.28 -56.64
N GLN A 113 28.17 41.12 -57.28
CA GLN A 113 27.11 40.11 -57.26
C GLN A 113 27.66 38.69 -57.34
N ILE A 114 27.00 37.78 -56.64
CA ILE A 114 27.24 36.33 -56.65
C ILE A 114 25.99 35.68 -57.21
N GLU A 115 26.14 34.88 -58.26
CA GLU A 115 25.01 34.23 -58.94
C GLU A 115 24.47 33.07 -58.08
N ASP A 116 23.14 32.94 -57.97
CA ASP A 116 22.51 31.75 -57.36
C ASP A 116 22.57 30.56 -58.34
N GLU A 117 22.37 29.35 -57.84
CA GLU A 117 22.13 28.20 -58.71
C GLU A 117 20.76 28.33 -59.39
N ALA A 118 20.72 28.10 -60.71
CA ALA A 118 19.52 28.22 -61.54
C ALA A 118 18.33 27.32 -61.12
N LEU A 119 18.55 26.39 -60.18
CA LEU A 119 17.51 25.56 -59.55
C LEU A 119 16.71 26.28 -58.46
N PHE A 120 17.28 27.33 -57.83
CA PHE A 120 16.63 28.08 -56.75
C PHE A 120 16.06 29.42 -57.24
N SER A 121 16.85 30.19 -58.01
CA SER A 121 16.48 31.52 -58.52
C SER A 121 17.17 31.85 -59.85
N LYS A 122 16.73 32.93 -60.50
CA LYS A 122 17.47 33.66 -61.55
C LYS A 122 18.08 34.96 -61.04
N ASP A 123 17.65 35.43 -59.87
CA ASP A 123 18.28 36.55 -59.17
C ASP A 123 19.61 36.08 -58.53
N PRO A 124 20.59 36.98 -58.32
CA PRO A 124 21.78 36.65 -57.53
C PRO A 124 21.41 36.29 -56.07
N ILE A 125 22.08 35.28 -55.51
CA ILE A 125 21.93 34.88 -54.10
C ILE A 125 22.36 36.00 -53.16
N PHE A 126 23.34 36.79 -53.59
CA PHE A 126 23.88 37.94 -52.87
C PHE A 126 24.34 39.02 -53.85
N ALA A 127 23.94 40.26 -53.64
CA ALA A 127 24.39 41.42 -54.40
C ALA A 127 24.59 42.64 -53.48
N ILE A 128 25.51 43.52 -53.86
CA ILE A 128 25.76 44.84 -53.26
C ILE A 128 25.90 45.85 -54.39
N ASP A 129 25.09 46.90 -54.36
CA ASP A 129 25.09 47.92 -55.41
C ASP A 129 26.33 48.81 -55.36
N LYS A 130 26.84 49.10 -54.15
CA LYS A 130 28.06 49.88 -53.92
C LYS A 130 28.83 49.46 -52.66
N ILE A 131 30.14 49.37 -52.80
CA ILE A 131 31.14 49.22 -51.74
C ILE A 131 32.09 50.42 -51.83
N LYS A 132 32.32 51.13 -50.73
CA LYS A 132 33.33 52.19 -50.60
C LYS A 132 34.17 51.94 -49.36
N LEU A 133 35.49 52.06 -49.47
CA LEU A 133 36.44 52.01 -48.36
C LEU A 133 37.46 53.14 -48.54
N THR A 134 37.19 54.26 -47.86
CA THR A 134 38.07 55.44 -47.80
C THR A 134 38.96 55.37 -46.56
N ILE A 135 40.25 55.70 -46.70
CA ILE A 135 41.23 55.78 -45.61
C ILE A 135 41.99 57.10 -45.76
N ASN A 136 41.92 58.00 -44.77
CA ASN A 136 42.68 59.25 -44.83
C ASN A 136 44.14 59.03 -44.38
N LEU A 137 45.08 59.20 -45.31
CA LEU A 137 46.51 58.99 -45.07
C LEU A 137 47.16 60.12 -44.28
N ASN A 138 46.61 61.34 -44.33
CA ASN A 138 47.12 62.48 -43.56
C ASN A 138 46.85 62.29 -42.06
N ASP A 139 45.69 61.71 -41.74
CA ASP A 139 45.37 61.28 -40.37
C ASP A 139 46.30 60.13 -39.95
N LEU A 140 46.64 59.22 -40.87
CA LEU A 140 47.50 58.06 -40.61
C LEU A 140 48.94 58.47 -40.25
N LEU A 141 49.50 59.50 -40.90
CA LEU A 141 50.75 60.14 -40.50
C LEU A 141 50.65 60.77 -39.09
N SER A 142 49.47 61.27 -38.74
CA SER A 142 49.13 61.80 -37.41
C SER A 142 48.80 60.70 -36.37
N ARG A 143 49.07 59.42 -36.69
CA ARG A 143 48.75 58.22 -35.89
C ARG A 143 47.26 57.97 -35.65
N ILE A 144 46.40 58.43 -36.55
CA ILE A 144 44.95 58.20 -36.55
C ILE A 144 44.56 57.49 -37.84
N VAL A 145 44.11 56.24 -37.76
CA VAL A 145 43.45 55.59 -38.91
C VAL A 145 42.03 56.14 -38.98
N ASN A 146 41.75 56.97 -40.00
CA ASN A 146 40.40 57.44 -40.28
C ASN A 146 39.84 56.65 -41.47
N LEU A 147 38.86 55.77 -41.22
CA LEU A 147 38.35 54.76 -42.13
C LEU A 147 36.84 54.91 -42.30
N ASP A 148 36.39 55.28 -43.50
CA ASP A 148 34.97 55.35 -43.85
C ASP A 148 34.63 54.23 -44.82
N PHE A 149 33.90 53.23 -44.34
CA PHE A 149 33.46 52.05 -45.05
C PHE A 149 31.92 52.06 -45.22
N MET A 150 31.47 51.95 -46.46
CA MET A 150 30.05 52.04 -46.81
C MET A 150 29.68 50.89 -47.73
N LEU A 151 28.65 50.14 -47.36
CA LEU A 151 27.96 49.14 -48.17
C LEU A 151 26.53 49.61 -48.38
N ASP A 152 26.09 49.68 -49.63
CA ASP A 152 24.74 50.14 -49.99
C ASP A 152 24.08 49.18 -50.99
N GLY A 153 22.77 49.02 -50.84
CA GLY A 153 21.96 48.11 -51.64
C GLY A 153 22.29 46.63 -51.43
N ILE A 154 22.54 46.19 -50.19
CA ILE A 154 22.75 44.76 -49.92
C ILE A 154 21.44 43.99 -50.15
N ARG A 155 21.44 43.06 -51.10
CA ARG A 155 20.30 42.21 -51.45
C ARG A 155 20.71 40.75 -51.30
N CYS A 156 20.05 40.02 -50.40
CA CYS A 156 20.32 38.61 -50.11
C CYS A 156 19.05 37.77 -50.26
N GLN A 157 19.17 36.58 -50.86
CA GLN A 157 18.07 35.63 -51.02
C GLN A 157 18.42 34.30 -50.35
N TYR A 158 17.60 33.91 -49.39
CA TYR A 158 17.57 32.57 -48.81
C TYR A 158 16.33 31.85 -49.32
N ILE A 159 16.50 30.69 -49.94
CA ILE A 159 15.40 29.91 -50.49
C ILE A 159 15.54 28.49 -49.95
N ARG A 160 14.60 28.04 -49.11
CA ARG A 160 14.43 26.62 -48.79
C ARG A 160 13.44 26.02 -49.77
N ASN A 161 13.87 24.98 -50.47
CA ASN A 161 13.07 24.28 -51.46
C ASN A 161 12.19 23.18 -50.80
N ILE A 162 11.30 22.56 -51.58
CA ILE A 162 10.31 21.58 -51.09
C ILE A 162 10.97 20.29 -50.59
N ASP A 163 12.18 19.97 -51.06
CA ASP A 163 13.01 18.87 -50.54
C ASP A 163 13.71 19.21 -49.20
N GLY A 164 13.52 20.43 -48.68
CA GLY A 164 14.09 20.92 -47.44
C GLY A 164 15.50 21.52 -47.58
N LYS A 165 16.17 21.37 -48.73
CA LYS A 165 17.49 21.97 -48.98
C LYS A 165 17.40 23.46 -49.24
N THR A 166 18.46 24.19 -48.93
CA THR A 166 18.55 25.64 -49.17
C THR A 166 19.60 25.99 -50.21
N ASN A 167 19.44 27.14 -50.87
CA ASN A 167 20.45 27.67 -51.79
C ASN A 167 21.80 27.95 -51.09
N ILE A 168 21.76 28.42 -49.83
CA ILE A 168 22.97 28.61 -49.01
C ILE A 168 23.64 27.26 -48.67
N GLU A 169 22.89 26.20 -48.35
CA GLU A 169 23.47 24.86 -48.15
C GLU A 169 24.06 24.28 -49.44
N ALA A 170 23.41 24.49 -50.60
CA ALA A 170 23.95 24.09 -51.89
C ALA A 170 25.30 24.79 -52.17
N MET A 171 25.35 26.11 -52.02
CA MET A 171 26.57 26.92 -52.13
C MET A 171 27.66 26.50 -51.12
N LEU A 172 27.31 26.28 -49.84
CA LEU A 172 28.26 25.88 -48.81
C LEU A 172 28.78 24.44 -49.00
N SER A 173 27.96 23.51 -49.51
CA SER A 173 28.37 22.12 -49.68
C SER A 173 29.57 21.99 -50.63
N LYS A 174 29.60 22.78 -51.70
CA LYS A 174 30.74 22.95 -52.62
C LYS A 174 32.01 23.49 -51.94
N MET A 175 31.88 24.23 -50.82
CA MET A 175 33.02 24.72 -50.04
C MET A 175 33.56 23.68 -49.05
N GLU A 176 32.74 22.75 -48.58
CA GLU A 176 33.15 21.74 -47.59
C GLU A 176 34.04 20.63 -48.18
N GLU A 177 33.83 20.26 -49.45
CA GLU A 177 34.60 19.20 -50.12
C GLU A 177 36.12 19.43 -50.16
N THR A 178 36.58 20.68 -50.06
CA THR A 178 38.01 21.04 -50.25
C THR A 178 38.85 21.08 -48.96
N LYS A 179 38.31 20.86 -47.75
CA LYS A 179 39.06 21.17 -46.49
C LYS A 179 39.05 20.09 -45.40
N LYS A 180 39.61 18.90 -45.72
CA LYS A 180 40.26 18.02 -44.72
C LYS A 180 41.74 18.40 -44.55
N THR A 181 42.04 19.36 -43.68
CA THR A 181 43.40 19.66 -43.23
C THR A 181 43.38 20.26 -41.82
N GLU A 182 44.34 19.88 -40.97
CA GLU A 182 44.24 20.11 -39.52
C GLU A 182 44.45 21.59 -39.12
N LYS A 183 43.38 22.24 -38.65
CA LYS A 183 43.47 23.60 -38.07
C LYS A 183 44.06 23.59 -36.66
N LYS A 184 45.40 23.66 -36.55
CA LYS A 184 46.10 24.07 -35.32
C LYS A 184 45.58 25.45 -34.89
N LYS A 185 45.00 25.54 -33.68
CA LYS A 185 44.40 26.78 -33.15
C LYS A 185 45.45 27.74 -32.60
N THR A 186 46.02 28.59 -33.46
CA THR A 186 46.73 29.79 -33.03
C THR A 186 45.73 30.81 -32.45
N LYS A 187 46.06 31.40 -31.29
CA LYS A 187 45.33 32.53 -30.71
C LYS A 187 46.09 33.81 -31.01
N PHE A 188 45.58 34.63 -31.92
CA PHE A 188 46.06 36.00 -32.08
C PHE A 188 45.44 36.91 -31.02
N PHE A 189 46.23 37.87 -30.53
CA PHE A 189 45.75 39.07 -29.86
C PHE A 189 46.06 40.25 -30.78
N PHE A 190 45.12 41.19 -30.91
CA PHE A 190 45.21 42.31 -31.84
C PHE A 190 45.39 43.61 -31.04
N VAL A 191 46.53 44.28 -31.24
CA VAL A 191 46.81 45.61 -30.67
C VAL A 191 46.81 46.60 -31.82
N ILE A 192 45.98 47.64 -31.74
CA ILE A 192 45.95 48.70 -32.74
C ILE A 192 46.93 49.79 -32.28
N PRO A 193 48.01 50.09 -33.04
CA PRO A 193 49.09 50.99 -32.60
C PRO A 193 48.80 52.48 -32.84
N VAL A 194 47.57 52.80 -33.24
CA VAL A 194 47.10 54.07 -33.79
C VAL A 194 45.64 54.24 -33.39
N ASP A 195 45.18 55.46 -33.15
CA ASP A 195 43.77 55.68 -32.82
C ASP A 195 42.89 55.44 -34.05
N LEU A 196 41.67 54.98 -33.84
CA LEU A 196 40.75 54.65 -34.94
C LEU A 196 39.60 55.66 -34.93
N ILE A 197 39.43 56.39 -36.02
CA ILE A 197 38.14 56.98 -36.38
C ILE A 197 37.59 56.05 -37.45
N ALA A 198 36.41 55.48 -37.24
CA ALA A 198 35.84 54.58 -38.22
C ALA A 198 34.33 54.68 -38.33
N LYS A 199 33.84 54.68 -39.57
CA LYS A 199 32.42 54.65 -39.89
C LYS A 199 32.16 53.43 -40.76
N VAL A 200 31.16 52.64 -40.36
CA VAL A 200 30.70 51.45 -41.07
C VAL A 200 29.22 51.62 -41.29
N TYR A 201 28.83 52.09 -42.47
CA TYR A 201 27.43 52.22 -42.86
C TYR A 201 27.07 51.06 -43.77
N ILE A 202 26.13 50.22 -43.35
CA ILE A 202 25.54 49.17 -44.17
C ILE A 202 24.06 49.51 -44.32
N ASP A 203 23.69 50.07 -45.46
CA ASP A 203 22.37 50.64 -45.73
C ASP A 203 21.59 49.85 -46.78
N ASN A 204 20.27 50.09 -46.80
CA ASN A 204 19.32 49.49 -47.73
C ASN A 204 19.40 47.95 -47.79
N ILE A 205 19.62 47.30 -46.65
CA ILE A 205 19.69 45.84 -46.55
C ILE A 205 18.29 45.26 -46.78
N ILE A 206 18.20 44.34 -47.74
CA ILE A 206 17.01 43.55 -48.05
C ILE A 206 17.38 42.07 -47.99
N VAL A 207 16.75 41.32 -47.07
CA VAL A 207 16.89 39.87 -46.98
C VAL A 207 15.54 39.22 -47.22
N LYS A 208 15.43 38.45 -48.30
CA LYS A 208 14.26 37.63 -48.61
C LYS A 208 14.54 36.20 -48.16
N ALA A 209 13.65 35.61 -47.37
CA ALA A 209 13.71 34.22 -46.94
C ALA A 209 12.40 33.50 -47.31
N ASP A 210 12.43 32.69 -48.36
CA ASP A 210 11.28 31.94 -48.89
C ASP A 210 11.41 30.45 -48.53
N ASP A 211 10.66 30.00 -47.53
CA ASP A 211 10.59 28.60 -47.12
C ASP A 211 9.41 27.92 -47.81
N LYS A 212 9.70 27.32 -48.98
CA LYS A 212 8.71 26.62 -49.81
C LYS A 212 8.17 25.35 -49.14
N LEU A 213 8.91 24.75 -48.20
CA LEU A 213 8.50 23.59 -47.42
C LEU A 213 7.47 23.97 -46.33
N GLN A 214 7.72 25.04 -45.59
CA GLN A 214 6.79 25.54 -44.55
C GLN A 214 5.71 26.49 -45.09
N LYS A 215 5.80 26.87 -46.38
CA LYS A 215 5.01 27.93 -47.02
C LYS A 215 5.12 29.27 -46.29
N GLN A 216 6.29 29.57 -45.74
CA GLN A 216 6.56 30.80 -45.00
C GLN A 216 7.46 31.73 -45.78
N LYS A 217 7.15 33.04 -45.75
CA LYS A 217 7.97 34.08 -46.38
C LYS A 217 8.33 35.13 -45.35
N ILE A 218 9.61 35.22 -45.00
CA ILE A 218 10.16 36.27 -44.15
C ILE A 218 10.82 37.30 -45.07
N LEU A 219 10.50 38.57 -44.86
CA LEU A 219 11.17 39.68 -45.52
C LEU A 219 11.70 40.63 -44.43
N LEU A 220 13.02 40.84 -44.47
CA LEU A 220 13.68 41.96 -43.82
C LEU A 220 13.81 43.06 -44.87
N ASP A 221 13.17 44.22 -44.65
CA ASP A 221 13.24 45.39 -45.53
C ASP A 221 13.71 46.63 -44.77
N LYS A 222 14.34 47.56 -45.50
CA LYS A 222 14.90 48.81 -44.95
C LYS A 222 15.79 48.59 -43.72
N ALA A 223 16.44 47.43 -43.66
CA ALA A 223 17.33 47.09 -42.59
C ALA A 223 18.64 47.86 -42.77
N TYR A 224 19.24 48.27 -41.66
CA TYR A 224 20.53 48.93 -41.65
C TYR A 224 21.38 48.49 -40.47
N PHE A 225 22.68 48.54 -40.65
CA PHE A 225 23.69 48.26 -39.63
C PHE A 225 24.74 49.38 -39.70
N HIS A 226 24.76 50.23 -38.67
CA HIS A 226 25.66 51.37 -38.56
C HIS A 226 26.61 51.16 -37.39
N ILE A 227 27.91 51.33 -37.61
CA ILE A 227 28.89 51.56 -36.55
C ILE A 227 29.47 52.96 -36.75
N ASP A 228 29.37 53.82 -35.73
CA ASP A 228 30.19 55.04 -35.63
C ASP A 228 31.21 54.85 -34.49
N ILE A 229 32.49 54.94 -34.84
CA ILE A 229 33.66 54.99 -33.96
C ILE A 229 34.22 56.41 -34.13
N PRO A 230 33.66 57.43 -33.45
CA PRO A 230 34.00 58.83 -33.70
C PRO A 230 35.41 59.21 -33.20
N LYS A 231 35.96 58.45 -32.24
CA LYS A 231 37.39 58.36 -31.86
C LYS A 231 37.56 57.22 -30.84
N PHE A 232 38.21 56.13 -31.23
CA PHE A 232 38.25 54.85 -30.52
C PHE A 232 38.91 54.90 -29.13
N SER A 233 39.85 55.82 -28.92
CA SER A 233 40.49 56.05 -27.61
C SER A 233 39.63 56.83 -26.60
N GLU A 234 38.75 57.74 -27.06
CA GLU A 234 38.17 58.80 -26.23
C GLU A 234 36.64 58.82 -26.17
N LYS A 235 35.95 58.32 -27.21
CA LYS A 235 34.50 58.52 -27.40
C LYS A 235 33.73 57.19 -27.48
N PRO A 236 32.44 57.16 -27.10
CA PRO A 236 31.59 56.00 -27.30
C PRO A 236 31.57 55.57 -28.76
N ILE A 237 31.86 54.29 -28.99
CA ILE A 237 31.45 53.58 -30.20
C ILE A 237 29.94 53.37 -30.12
N SER A 238 29.18 53.65 -31.18
CA SER A 238 27.76 53.29 -31.28
C SER A 238 27.53 52.30 -32.41
N VAL A 239 26.98 51.13 -32.09
CA VAL A 239 26.40 50.19 -33.07
C VAL A 239 24.89 50.33 -33.04
N ASN A 240 24.28 50.70 -34.16
CA ASN A 240 22.83 50.72 -34.34
C ASN A 240 22.45 49.67 -35.39
N VAL A 241 21.53 48.77 -35.05
CA VAL A 241 20.99 47.77 -35.97
C VAL A 241 19.48 47.90 -35.97
N PHE A 242 18.89 48.03 -37.15
CA PHE A 242 17.46 48.14 -37.34
C PHE A 242 16.99 47.19 -38.44
N SER A 243 15.77 46.67 -38.29
CA SER A 243 15.07 45.96 -39.37
C SER A 243 13.57 46.11 -39.20
N ASN A 244 12.86 46.49 -40.27
CA ASN A 244 11.48 46.01 -40.39
C ASN A 244 11.52 44.51 -40.61
N ILE A 245 10.49 43.82 -40.12
CA ILE A 245 10.31 42.38 -40.33
C ILE A 245 8.86 42.14 -40.72
N SER A 246 8.64 41.40 -41.80
CA SER A 246 7.32 40.86 -42.13
C SER A 246 7.38 39.34 -42.28
N LEU A 247 6.35 38.67 -41.78
CA LEU A 247 6.15 37.22 -41.85
C LEU A 247 4.85 36.96 -42.60
N ASN A 248 4.96 36.25 -43.72
CA ASN A 248 3.87 35.93 -44.64
C ASN A 248 3.11 37.19 -45.12
N GLY A 249 3.85 38.28 -45.36
CA GLY A 249 3.32 39.59 -45.75
C GLY A 249 2.74 40.42 -44.59
N LYS A 250 2.61 39.87 -43.38
CA LYS A 250 2.19 40.61 -42.19
C LYS A 250 3.40 41.21 -41.49
N VAL A 251 3.43 42.53 -41.37
CA VAL A 251 4.44 43.25 -40.57
C VAL A 251 4.31 42.85 -39.09
N ILE A 252 5.44 42.56 -38.46
CA ILE A 252 5.56 42.35 -37.01
C ILE A 252 6.38 43.50 -36.39
N SER A 253 6.49 43.55 -35.05
CA SER A 253 7.32 44.55 -34.37
C SER A 253 8.74 44.58 -34.96
N PRO A 254 9.28 45.77 -35.32
CA PRO A 254 10.63 45.88 -35.85
C PRO A 254 11.66 45.45 -34.80
N PHE A 255 12.85 45.10 -35.28
CA PHE A 255 14.02 44.90 -34.43
C PHE A 255 14.79 46.22 -34.32
N ASP A 256 15.02 46.66 -33.08
CA ASP A 256 15.90 47.79 -32.76
C ASP A 256 16.95 47.33 -31.74
N LEU A 257 18.22 47.54 -32.05
CA LEU A 257 19.37 47.23 -31.20
C LEU A 257 20.36 48.39 -31.26
N LYS A 258 20.57 49.02 -30.10
CA LYS A 258 21.50 50.12 -29.92
C LYS A 258 22.52 49.74 -28.84
N ILE A 259 23.79 49.65 -29.22
CA ILE A 259 24.91 49.32 -28.33
C ILE A 259 25.85 50.52 -28.29
N SER A 260 26.14 51.04 -27.10
CA SER A 260 27.17 52.06 -26.91
C SER A 260 28.33 51.50 -26.09
N VAL A 261 29.54 51.47 -26.65
CA VAL A 261 30.75 50.99 -25.97
C VAL A 261 31.71 52.15 -25.76
N LYS A 262 31.84 52.60 -24.51
CA LYS A 262 32.80 53.64 -24.08
C LYS A 262 34.05 52.96 -23.52
N ASN A 263 35.16 53.69 -23.46
CA ASN A 263 36.40 53.27 -22.79
C ASN A 263 36.94 51.89 -23.27
N LEU A 264 36.64 51.50 -24.52
CA LEU A 264 37.08 50.22 -25.06
C LEU A 264 38.61 50.13 -25.17
N CYS A 265 39.25 51.29 -25.24
CA CYS A 265 40.69 51.47 -25.13
C CYS A 265 41.07 52.24 -23.87
N THR A 266 42.29 52.01 -23.40
CA THR A 266 42.96 52.95 -22.48
C THR A 266 43.42 54.21 -23.25
N PRO A 267 43.83 55.30 -22.56
CA PRO A 267 44.45 56.47 -23.19
C PRO A 267 45.71 56.17 -24.03
N GLY A 268 46.26 54.95 -23.99
CA GLY A 268 47.35 54.48 -24.86
C GLY A 268 46.89 53.65 -26.07
N GLY A 269 45.62 53.71 -26.48
CA GLY A 269 45.08 53.03 -27.67
C GLY A 269 44.93 51.50 -27.58
N ILE A 270 45.49 50.87 -26.53
CA ILE A 270 45.35 49.42 -26.29
C ILE A 270 43.89 49.09 -26.02
N ILE A 271 43.29 48.22 -26.85
CA ILE A 271 41.99 47.59 -26.62
C ILE A 271 42.03 46.89 -25.27
N SER A 272 41.39 47.52 -24.30
CA SER A 272 41.43 47.18 -22.90
C SER A 272 40.00 47.08 -22.43
N LEU A 273 39.44 45.87 -22.58
CA LEU A 273 38.13 45.54 -22.01
C LEU A 273 38.04 46.02 -20.55
N ASN A 274 39.16 45.97 -19.80
CA ASN A 274 39.35 46.37 -18.39
C ASN A 274 38.97 47.79 -17.97
N GLN A 275 38.55 48.67 -18.88
CA GLN A 275 37.89 49.94 -18.56
C GLN A 275 36.57 50.14 -19.33
N ALA A 276 36.28 49.25 -20.30
CA ALA A 276 35.19 49.36 -21.24
C ALA A 276 33.83 49.26 -20.55
N SER A 277 32.94 50.21 -20.85
CA SER A 277 31.54 50.15 -20.45
C SER A 277 30.63 50.00 -21.66
N CYS A 278 29.76 48.99 -21.64
CA CYS A 278 28.81 48.67 -22.70
C CYS A 278 27.37 48.91 -22.21
N ASP A 279 26.70 49.86 -22.85
CA ASP A 279 25.27 50.14 -22.70
C ASP A 279 24.52 49.52 -23.88
N LEU A 280 23.90 48.36 -23.70
CA LEU A 280 23.04 47.71 -24.69
C LEU A 280 21.58 48.00 -24.38
N LYS A 281 20.84 48.47 -25.39
CA LYS A 281 19.39 48.61 -25.41
C LYS A 281 18.86 47.85 -26.61
N SER A 282 17.87 46.99 -26.43
CA SER A 282 17.19 46.34 -27.55
C SER A 282 15.70 46.16 -27.30
N GLU A 283 14.93 46.32 -28.36
CA GLU A 283 13.51 45.98 -28.41
C GLU A 283 13.29 44.94 -29.51
N LEU A 284 12.79 43.77 -29.10
CA LEU A 284 12.53 42.63 -29.97
C LEU A 284 11.24 41.95 -29.52
N LEU A 285 10.26 41.84 -30.41
CA LEU A 285 8.97 41.17 -30.17
C LEU A 285 8.26 41.64 -28.87
N GLY A 286 8.36 42.93 -28.53
CA GLY A 286 7.77 43.52 -27.31
C GLY A 286 8.53 43.24 -26.02
N THR A 287 9.68 42.56 -26.07
CA THR A 287 10.61 42.44 -24.93
C THR A 287 11.66 43.54 -24.99
N LYS A 288 11.89 44.23 -23.86
CA LYS A 288 12.91 45.27 -23.72
C LYS A 288 14.08 44.75 -22.89
N ILE A 289 15.26 44.81 -23.48
CA ILE A 289 16.52 44.34 -22.88
C ILE A 289 17.40 45.55 -22.63
N PHE A 290 17.78 45.74 -21.37
CA PHE A 290 18.77 46.75 -20.95
C PHE A 290 19.93 46.03 -20.27
N ILE A 291 21.15 46.22 -20.76
CA ILE A 291 22.37 45.72 -20.10
C ILE A 291 23.35 46.88 -20.02
N THR A 292 23.79 47.21 -18.81
CA THR A 292 24.78 48.26 -18.54
C THR A 292 25.92 47.60 -17.77
N GLY A 293 27.00 47.30 -18.47
CA GLY A 293 28.19 46.67 -17.89
C GLY A 293 29.42 47.56 -17.98
N PHE A 294 30.35 47.41 -17.04
CA PHE A 294 31.70 47.96 -17.14
C PHE A 294 32.70 46.92 -16.63
N VAL A 295 33.81 46.72 -17.32
CA VAL A 295 34.93 45.97 -16.75
C VAL A 295 35.83 46.95 -16.00
N GLN A 296 36.34 46.54 -14.84
CA GLN A 296 37.44 47.20 -14.17
C GLN A 296 38.46 46.15 -13.74
N ASN A 297 39.74 46.27 -14.11
CA ASN A 297 40.79 45.31 -13.71
C ASN A 297 40.46 43.82 -13.99
N GLN A 298 39.88 43.52 -15.16
CA GLN A 298 39.40 42.18 -15.58
C GLN A 298 38.21 41.63 -14.77
N LEU A 299 37.57 42.46 -13.96
CA LEU A 299 36.29 42.22 -13.29
C LEU A 299 35.15 42.88 -14.11
N LEU A 300 34.46 42.10 -14.97
CA LEU A 300 33.28 42.56 -15.72
C LEU A 300 32.12 42.72 -14.76
N SER A 301 31.93 43.92 -14.23
CA SER A 301 30.74 44.31 -13.48
C SER A 301 29.58 44.55 -14.43
N PHE A 302 28.39 44.10 -14.08
CA PHE A 302 27.19 44.31 -14.89
C PHE A 302 25.97 44.51 -14.03
N ASP A 303 25.08 45.39 -14.49
CA ASP A 303 23.65 45.33 -14.22
C ASP A 303 22.93 44.97 -15.52
N SER A 304 21.89 44.16 -15.41
CA SER A 304 21.14 43.62 -16.54
C SER A 304 19.69 43.47 -16.14
N LYS A 305 18.79 44.01 -16.98
CA LYS A 305 17.37 44.16 -16.71
C LYS A 305 16.60 43.73 -17.97
N ILE A 306 15.87 42.63 -17.84
CA ILE A 306 15.02 42.08 -18.91
C ILE A 306 13.57 42.23 -18.46
N GLU A 307 12.77 42.96 -19.24
CA GLU A 307 11.34 43.18 -19.00
C GLU A 307 10.57 42.81 -20.27
N GLY A 308 9.60 41.89 -20.13
CA GLY A 308 8.81 41.38 -21.25
C GLY A 308 7.36 41.18 -20.88
N VAL A 309 6.47 41.47 -21.84
CA VAL A 309 5.02 41.34 -21.72
C VAL A 309 4.53 40.30 -22.73
N ASN A 310 3.63 39.40 -22.31
CA ASN A 310 3.05 38.34 -23.15
C ASN A 310 4.07 37.37 -23.78
N PHE A 311 5.02 36.87 -23.01
CA PHE A 311 6.01 35.90 -23.51
C PHE A 311 5.38 34.50 -23.62
N ALA A 312 5.32 33.96 -24.84
CA ALA A 312 4.73 32.65 -25.13
C ALA A 312 5.81 31.56 -25.28
N LEU A 313 6.12 30.84 -24.20
CA LEU A 313 7.15 29.78 -24.20
C LEU A 313 6.48 28.40 -24.27
N SER A 314 6.57 27.74 -25.44
CA SER A 314 6.10 26.36 -25.67
C SER A 314 4.66 26.08 -25.18
N GLY A 315 3.73 27.01 -25.43
CA GLY A 315 2.31 26.89 -25.06
C GLY A 315 1.92 27.54 -23.72
N LEU A 316 2.88 28.06 -22.95
CA LEU A 316 2.61 28.83 -21.73
C LEU A 316 2.78 30.34 -21.99
N ASN A 317 1.68 31.09 -21.86
CA ASN A 317 1.69 32.55 -21.92
C ASN A 317 1.99 33.14 -20.54
N ILE A 318 3.19 33.70 -20.37
CA ILE A 318 3.60 34.42 -19.16
C ILE A 318 3.41 35.91 -19.42
N SER A 319 2.40 36.51 -18.78
CA SER A 319 1.99 37.89 -19.06
C SER A 319 2.98 38.95 -18.55
N ASN A 320 3.68 38.67 -17.45
CA ASN A 320 4.74 39.53 -16.90
C ASN A 320 5.88 38.66 -16.35
N PHE A 321 7.11 39.03 -16.69
CA PHE A 321 8.31 38.62 -15.96
C PHE A 321 9.34 39.76 -15.95
N LYS A 322 10.16 39.80 -14.90
CA LYS A 322 11.27 40.74 -14.78
C LYS A 322 12.47 40.03 -14.16
N ILE A 323 13.55 39.93 -14.92
CA ILE A 323 14.83 39.40 -14.44
C ILE A 323 15.77 40.59 -14.25
N PHE A 324 16.44 40.63 -13.09
CA PHE A 324 17.57 41.51 -12.86
C PHE A 324 18.79 40.73 -12.37
N ASN A 325 19.99 41.06 -12.84
CA ASN A 325 21.24 40.54 -12.28
C ASN A 325 22.28 41.65 -12.19
N GLN A 326 22.69 41.94 -10.95
CA GLN A 326 23.87 42.71 -10.60
C GLN A 326 25.00 41.74 -10.20
N GLY A 327 26.07 41.71 -10.99
CA GLY A 327 27.18 40.77 -10.78
C GLY A 327 28.52 41.32 -11.24
N SER A 328 29.57 40.54 -11.02
CA SER A 328 30.93 40.88 -11.41
C SER A 328 31.77 39.64 -11.74
N PHE A 329 32.16 39.48 -13.01
CA PHE A 329 32.95 38.33 -13.50
C PHE A 329 34.45 38.65 -13.56
N ASP A 330 35.20 38.10 -12.62
CA ASP A 330 36.67 38.13 -12.60
C ASP A 330 37.20 37.10 -13.60
N ILE A 331 37.65 37.57 -14.76
CA ILE A 331 38.14 36.73 -15.86
C ILE A 331 39.44 36.00 -15.46
N LYS A 332 40.24 36.60 -14.58
CA LYS A 332 41.54 36.07 -14.10
C LYS A 332 41.36 34.90 -13.13
N LYS A 333 40.50 35.08 -12.14
CA LYS A 333 40.07 34.02 -11.20
C LYS A 333 38.98 33.13 -11.80
N ASP A 334 38.60 33.37 -13.07
CA ASP A 334 37.46 32.79 -13.80
C ASP A 334 36.26 32.49 -12.88
N ARG A 335 35.85 33.58 -12.20
CA ARG A 335 34.95 33.66 -11.06
C ARG A 335 33.83 34.67 -11.29
N LEU A 336 32.58 34.23 -11.36
CA LEU A 336 31.41 35.11 -11.45
C LEU A 336 30.81 35.36 -10.07
N ASP A 337 31.03 36.55 -9.53
CA ASP A 337 30.52 37.02 -8.24
C ASP A 337 29.18 37.76 -8.46
N LEU A 338 28.06 37.04 -8.39
CA LEU A 338 26.70 37.56 -8.46
C LEU A 338 26.35 38.23 -7.12
N LYS A 339 26.46 39.56 -7.06
CA LYS A 339 26.22 40.32 -5.83
C LYS A 339 24.75 40.30 -5.41
N ASN A 340 23.86 40.58 -6.36
CA ASN A 340 22.41 40.52 -6.19
C ASN A 340 21.76 40.20 -7.54
N GLY A 341 20.98 39.16 -7.65
CA GLY A 341 20.05 38.97 -8.76
C GLY A 341 18.68 38.57 -8.26
N GLY A 342 17.70 38.65 -9.15
CA GLY A 342 16.37 38.16 -8.86
C GLY A 342 15.47 38.02 -10.07
N LEU A 343 14.48 37.14 -9.91
CA LEU A 343 13.40 36.87 -10.85
C LEU A 343 12.10 37.26 -10.16
N TYR A 344 11.39 38.23 -10.73
CA TYR A 344 9.97 38.41 -10.51
C TYR A 344 9.22 37.65 -11.61
N LEU A 345 8.35 36.73 -11.20
CA LEU A 345 7.54 35.87 -12.07
C LEU A 345 6.07 36.07 -11.71
N LEU A 346 5.21 36.34 -12.71
CA LEU A 346 3.80 36.66 -12.52
C LEU A 346 3.61 37.96 -11.71
N LYS A 347 2.86 37.98 -10.60
CA LYS A 347 2.63 39.21 -9.81
C LYS A 347 3.34 39.22 -8.46
N LYS A 348 3.52 38.05 -7.83
CA LYS A 348 4.13 37.91 -6.49
C LYS A 348 5.20 36.85 -6.40
N GLY A 349 5.39 36.02 -7.43
CA GLY A 349 6.51 35.09 -7.48
C GLY A 349 7.83 35.86 -7.47
N GLN A 350 8.64 35.70 -6.43
CA GLN A 350 9.97 36.31 -6.33
C GLN A 350 11.00 35.29 -5.89
N VAL A 351 12.17 35.34 -6.51
CA VAL A 351 13.35 34.55 -6.15
C VAL A 351 14.55 35.47 -6.22
N PHE A 352 15.29 35.61 -5.12
CA PHE A 352 16.55 36.35 -5.10
C PHE A 352 17.73 35.38 -5.09
N TRP A 353 18.88 35.82 -5.56
CA TRP A 353 20.14 35.09 -5.43
C TRP A 353 21.33 36.00 -5.25
N ASN A 354 22.35 35.48 -4.57
CA ASN A 354 23.72 35.98 -4.65
C ASN A 354 24.69 34.80 -4.64
N GLY A 355 25.92 34.96 -5.13
CA GLY A 355 26.88 33.87 -5.09
C GLY A 355 28.09 33.95 -5.99
N VAL A 356 28.91 32.90 -5.96
CA VAL A 356 30.25 32.91 -6.55
C VAL A 356 30.55 31.66 -7.39
N ILE A 357 30.53 31.81 -8.71
CA ILE A 357 30.84 30.71 -9.65
C ILE A 357 32.32 30.76 -10.08
N ASP A 358 33.23 30.15 -9.32
CA ASP A 358 34.66 29.95 -9.68
C ASP A 358 34.85 28.73 -10.60
N ASN A 359 35.78 28.77 -11.55
CA ASN A 359 36.11 27.66 -12.49
C ASN A 359 35.06 27.41 -13.57
N ILE A 360 34.38 28.44 -14.03
CA ILE A 360 33.36 28.39 -15.12
C ILE A 360 33.85 27.64 -16.36
N LYS A 361 35.13 27.78 -16.73
CA LYS A 361 35.73 27.10 -17.90
C LYS A 361 36.06 25.63 -17.68
N SER A 362 35.92 25.10 -16.46
CA SER A 362 36.13 23.69 -16.13
C SER A 362 34.93 22.84 -16.54
N LYS A 363 35.16 21.54 -16.81
CA LYS A 363 34.08 20.53 -16.92
C LYS A 363 33.25 20.41 -15.64
N THR A 364 33.79 20.91 -14.53
CA THR A 364 33.17 20.99 -13.23
C THR A 364 33.50 22.37 -12.62
N PRO A 365 32.59 23.36 -12.71
CA PRO A 365 32.74 24.67 -12.06
C PRO A 365 32.21 24.65 -10.62
N ASN A 366 32.84 25.40 -9.72
CA ASN A 366 32.17 25.80 -8.48
C ASN A 366 31.04 26.73 -8.85
N ILE A 367 29.90 26.53 -8.22
CA ILE A 367 28.93 27.59 -7.98
C ILE A 367 29.16 27.96 -6.50
N ASP A 368 28.65 29.05 -5.92
CA ASP A 368 28.67 29.28 -4.44
C ASP A 368 27.54 30.22 -4.12
N PHE A 369 26.37 29.70 -4.41
CA PHE A 369 25.18 30.44 -4.69
C PHE A 369 24.18 30.21 -3.56
N THR A 370 23.47 31.26 -3.22
CA THR A 370 22.45 31.25 -2.19
C THR A 370 21.20 31.80 -2.83
N LEU A 371 20.23 30.92 -3.13
CA LEU A 371 18.88 31.38 -3.43
C LEU A 371 18.28 31.85 -2.12
N LYS A 372 17.96 33.14 -2.01
CA LYS A 372 17.41 33.78 -0.82
C LYS A 372 15.93 34.06 -1.03
N SER A 373 15.13 33.81 0.01
CA SER A 373 13.72 34.22 0.05
C SER A 373 12.94 33.85 -1.22
N ILE A 374 13.04 32.59 -1.65
CA ILE A 374 12.14 32.06 -2.67
C ILE A 374 10.73 32.17 -2.09
N PHE A 375 9.86 32.91 -2.76
CA PHE A 375 8.46 33.05 -2.40
C PHE A 375 7.60 32.94 -3.66
N PHE A 376 6.70 31.97 -3.68
CA PHE A 376 5.66 31.86 -4.70
C PHE A 376 4.30 31.78 -4.05
N GLU A 377 3.39 32.70 -4.40
CA GLU A 377 1.97 32.47 -4.18
C GLU A 377 1.49 31.43 -5.19
N LEU A 378 1.22 30.22 -4.70
CA LEU A 378 0.81 29.06 -5.48
C LEU A 378 -0.47 29.32 -6.27
N ASN A 379 -1.34 30.24 -5.86
CA ASN A 379 -2.51 30.64 -6.65
C ASN A 379 -2.13 31.14 -8.05
N GLU A 380 -0.98 31.79 -8.22
CA GLU A 380 -0.48 32.25 -9.52
C GLU A 380 -0.01 31.06 -10.38
N ILE A 381 0.66 30.08 -9.76
CA ILE A 381 1.09 28.82 -10.39
C ILE A 381 -0.11 27.92 -10.74
N ILE A 382 -1.10 27.82 -9.87
CA ILE A 382 -2.32 27.02 -10.04
C ILE A 382 -3.18 27.58 -11.17
N ASN A 383 -3.30 28.90 -11.29
CA ASN A 383 -3.99 29.52 -12.42
C ASN A 383 -3.26 29.23 -13.75
N LEU A 384 -1.93 29.25 -13.77
CA LEU A 384 -1.12 28.89 -14.94
C LEU A 384 -1.22 27.39 -15.28
N LEU A 385 -1.36 26.52 -14.28
CA LEU A 385 -1.54 25.06 -14.43
C LEU A 385 -3.01 24.61 -14.52
N LYS A 386 -3.99 25.53 -14.54
CA LYS A 386 -5.41 25.20 -14.38
C LYS A 386 -5.94 24.21 -15.41
N ASN A 387 -5.42 24.26 -16.64
CA ASN A 387 -5.80 23.37 -17.73
C ASN A 387 -5.09 21.99 -17.69
N TYR A 388 -4.18 21.77 -16.74
CA TYR A 388 -3.42 20.53 -16.54
C TYR A 388 -3.72 19.85 -15.20
N LEU A 389 -4.36 20.56 -14.26
CA LEU A 389 -4.88 20.01 -13.01
C LEU A 389 -6.22 19.31 -13.27
N PRO A 390 -6.51 18.16 -12.64
CA PRO A 390 -7.81 17.51 -12.78
C PRO A 390 -8.90 18.35 -12.09
N ASP A 391 -10.11 18.36 -12.67
CA ASP A 391 -11.27 19.16 -12.20
C ASP A 391 -11.65 18.95 -10.72
N THR A 392 -11.19 17.85 -10.13
CA THR A 392 -11.35 17.47 -8.72
C THR A 392 -10.50 18.29 -7.75
N PHE A 393 -9.55 19.11 -8.24
CA PHE A 393 -8.63 19.90 -7.42
C PHE A 393 -8.95 21.40 -7.49
N GLN A 394 -9.42 21.98 -6.38
CA GLN A 394 -9.77 23.41 -6.29
C GLN A 394 -9.25 24.01 -4.98
N ILE A 395 -8.59 25.17 -5.00
CA ILE A 395 -8.18 25.91 -3.79
C ILE A 395 -9.08 27.13 -3.64
N ARG A 396 -9.61 27.35 -2.44
CA ARG A 396 -10.78 28.22 -2.24
C ARG A 396 -10.49 29.62 -1.73
N LYS A 397 -9.47 29.80 -0.90
CA LYS A 397 -9.15 31.08 -0.25
C LYS A 397 -7.67 31.23 0.08
N ALA A 398 -7.24 32.48 0.21
CA ALA A 398 -6.00 32.93 0.83
C ALA A 398 -4.71 32.51 0.10
N PRO A 399 -3.56 33.16 0.39
CA PRO A 399 -2.32 32.88 -0.33
C PRO A 399 -1.68 31.57 0.16
N ALA A 400 -1.88 30.52 -0.63
CA ALA A 400 -1.06 29.31 -0.54
C ALA A 400 0.38 29.68 -0.94
N ASN A 401 1.33 29.49 -0.03
CA ASN A 401 2.70 29.99 -0.20
C ASN A 401 3.72 28.85 -0.16
N LEU A 402 4.57 28.80 -1.19
CA LEU A 402 5.84 28.08 -1.14
C LEU A 402 6.93 29.10 -0.77
N SER A 403 7.51 28.95 0.41
CA SER A 403 8.60 29.77 0.92
C SER A 403 9.84 28.91 1.20
N ILE A 404 11.02 29.38 0.77
CA ILE A 404 12.30 28.74 1.11
C ILE A 404 13.27 29.83 1.58
N SER A 405 13.77 29.71 2.81
CA SER A 405 14.57 30.76 3.46
C SER A 405 15.88 30.99 2.73
N ASN A 406 16.73 29.96 2.70
CA ASN A 406 17.91 29.87 1.84
C ASN A 406 18.01 28.48 1.19
N ILE A 407 18.56 28.45 -0.02
CA ILE A 407 19.18 27.26 -0.62
C ILE A 407 20.64 27.59 -0.89
N ASN A 408 21.56 27.01 -0.11
CA ASN A 408 23.00 27.21 -0.21
C ASN A 408 23.64 26.13 -1.11
N ILE A 409 24.42 26.53 -2.12
CA ILE A 409 24.85 25.67 -3.24
C ILE A 409 26.23 26.03 -3.85
N SER A 410 27.31 25.29 -3.47
CA SER A 410 28.70 25.58 -3.92
C SER A 410 29.31 24.74 -5.11
N GLY A 411 30.36 23.88 -4.95
CA GLY A 411 30.86 22.81 -5.92
C GLY A 411 30.65 21.21 -5.92
N LYS A 412 30.00 20.48 -4.94
CA LYS A 412 29.30 19.13 -4.88
C LYS A 412 28.58 18.72 -3.52
N GLN A 413 27.51 19.40 -3.02
CA GLN A 413 26.54 19.21 -1.85
C GLN A 413 25.47 20.35 -1.84
N PHE A 414 24.32 20.26 -1.15
CA PHE A 414 23.51 21.47 -0.87
C PHE A 414 22.81 21.48 0.48
N LYS A 415 22.25 22.64 0.84
CA LYS A 415 21.55 22.82 2.11
C LYS A 415 20.35 23.74 1.91
N ILE A 416 19.15 23.17 2.10
CA ILE A 416 17.93 23.94 2.31
C ILE A 416 17.87 24.20 3.81
N ASP A 417 17.81 25.47 4.22
CA ASP A 417 17.77 25.82 5.64
C ASP A 417 16.35 25.61 6.20
N ASP A 418 15.35 26.19 5.54
CA ASP A 418 13.92 25.93 5.78
C ASP A 418 13.18 25.85 4.45
N LEU A 419 12.52 24.72 4.20
CA LEU A 419 11.42 24.62 3.23
C LEU A 419 10.10 24.74 3.99
N MET A 420 9.30 25.74 3.68
CA MET A 420 7.95 25.90 4.24
C MET A 420 6.93 26.02 3.11
N LEU A 421 6.10 24.99 2.98
CA LEU A 421 4.95 24.93 2.08
C LEU A 421 3.69 25.07 2.94
N ASN A 422 2.98 26.19 2.83
CA ASN A 422 1.77 26.45 3.61
C ASN A 422 0.59 26.72 2.68
N ILE A 423 -0.31 25.75 2.55
CA ILE A 423 -1.47 25.79 1.65
C ILE A 423 -2.75 25.81 2.51
N PRO A 424 -3.43 26.97 2.66
CA PRO A 424 -4.74 27.03 3.30
C PRO A 424 -5.86 26.55 2.35
N ASP A 425 -7.02 26.21 2.93
CA ASP A 425 -8.31 26.00 2.26
C ASP A 425 -8.28 25.21 0.92
N ILE A 426 -7.64 24.03 0.92
CA ILE A 426 -7.62 23.11 -0.23
C ILE A 426 -8.93 22.32 -0.28
N SER A 427 -9.70 22.42 -1.36
CA SER A 427 -10.89 21.59 -1.58
C SER A 427 -10.65 20.49 -2.61
N PHE A 428 -10.75 19.23 -2.17
CA PHE A 428 -10.80 18.08 -3.05
C PHE A 428 -12.26 17.70 -3.32
N LYS A 429 -12.69 17.79 -4.57
CA LYS A 429 -14.04 17.40 -5.00
C LYS A 429 -14.02 15.92 -5.34
N LEU A 430 -14.60 15.11 -4.45
CA LEU A 430 -14.75 13.67 -4.66
C LEU A 430 -15.80 13.40 -5.75
N LYS A 431 -15.76 12.21 -6.37
CA LYS A 431 -16.67 11.85 -7.47
C LYS A 431 -18.15 12.01 -7.12
N ASP A 432 -18.50 11.77 -5.85
CA ASP A 432 -19.87 11.84 -5.33
C ASP A 432 -20.23 13.26 -4.84
N GLN A 433 -19.68 14.29 -5.50
CA GLN A 433 -19.82 15.73 -5.24
C GLN A 433 -19.45 16.26 -3.85
N LYS A 434 -19.19 15.41 -2.85
CA LYS A 434 -18.66 15.83 -1.54
C LYS A 434 -17.29 16.50 -1.68
N GLU A 435 -17.14 17.66 -1.05
CA GLU A 435 -15.91 18.46 -1.07
C GLU A 435 -15.18 18.38 0.27
N LEU A 436 -13.90 18.05 0.24
CA LEU A 436 -13.03 17.89 1.40
C LEU A 436 -12.10 19.11 1.49
N ASN A 437 -12.51 20.10 2.31
CA ASN A 437 -11.93 21.45 2.42
C ASN A 437 -10.80 21.56 3.49
N ILE A 438 -9.61 21.03 3.25
CA ILE A 438 -8.47 21.08 4.18
C ILE A 438 -8.11 22.54 4.52
N GLN A 439 -8.48 22.99 5.72
CA GLN A 439 -8.30 24.38 6.18
C GLN A 439 -6.84 24.85 6.14
N LYS A 440 -5.90 23.97 6.48
CA LYS A 440 -4.47 24.28 6.50
C LYS A 440 -3.64 23.01 6.29
N LEU A 441 -2.85 22.99 5.24
CA LEU A 441 -1.76 22.04 5.02
C LEU A 441 -0.43 22.79 5.16
N THR A 442 0.20 22.70 6.33
CA THR A 442 1.57 23.17 6.52
C THR A 442 2.52 21.98 6.44
N LEU A 443 3.40 21.97 5.45
CA LEU A 443 4.57 21.10 5.35
C LEU A 443 5.81 21.96 5.59
N SER A 444 6.33 21.92 6.82
CA SER A 444 7.64 22.47 7.17
C SER A 444 8.68 21.35 7.09
N ALA A 445 9.77 21.56 6.36
CA ALA A 445 10.87 20.63 6.21
C ALA A 445 12.22 21.33 6.41
N LYS A 446 12.88 21.04 7.53
CA LYS A 446 14.32 21.28 7.72
C LYS A 446 15.03 19.97 7.35
N SER A 447 16.13 20.01 6.58
CA SER A 447 16.89 18.79 6.26
C SER A 447 18.27 19.06 5.65
N LYS A 448 19.26 18.23 5.98
CA LYS A 448 20.55 18.21 5.25
C LYS A 448 20.39 17.28 4.04
N VAL A 449 20.03 17.87 2.92
CA VAL A 449 19.78 17.17 1.65
C VAL A 449 21.08 16.96 0.88
N LYS A 450 21.28 15.85 0.14
CA LYS A 450 22.60 15.47 -0.43
C LYS A 450 22.59 14.46 -1.63
N LEU A 451 22.21 14.85 -2.87
CA LEU A 451 22.34 14.07 -4.18
C LEU A 451 23.73 13.54 -4.61
N ASN A 452 24.03 12.25 -4.59
CA ASN A 452 25.32 11.77 -5.12
C ASN A 452 25.45 11.89 -6.66
N ASN A 453 24.37 11.69 -7.42
CA ASN A 453 24.38 11.64 -8.90
C ASN A 453 23.04 12.14 -9.50
N THR A 454 23.08 12.82 -10.66
CA THR A 454 21.91 13.31 -11.39
C THR A 454 21.25 12.30 -12.34
N LYS A 455 21.99 11.32 -12.87
CA LYS A 455 21.44 10.29 -13.76
C LYS A 455 22.09 8.92 -13.49
N PRO A 456 21.39 7.94 -12.87
CA PRO A 456 20.12 8.13 -12.18
C PRO A 456 20.26 9.09 -11.01
N LEU A 457 19.15 9.76 -10.69
CA LEU A 457 18.99 10.57 -9.50
C LEU A 457 19.26 9.68 -8.25
N ASP A 458 20.20 10.08 -7.39
CA ASP A 458 20.57 9.47 -6.08
C ASP A 458 20.65 10.58 -5.02
N ILE A 459 20.06 10.44 -3.82
CA ILE A 459 20.15 11.37 -2.65
C ILE A 459 20.51 10.72 -1.32
N ASN A 460 21.14 11.48 -0.44
CA ASN A 460 21.03 11.27 1.00
C ASN A 460 20.22 12.42 1.61
N ILE A 461 19.33 12.15 2.55
CA ILE A 461 18.70 13.17 3.40
C ILE A 461 18.99 12.77 4.83
N GLU A 462 19.46 13.73 5.62
CA GLU A 462 19.69 13.55 7.06
C GLU A 462 18.77 14.52 7.81
N GLY A 463 17.96 13.98 8.73
CA GLY A 463 17.06 14.74 9.60
C GLY A 463 15.91 15.46 8.89
N LEU A 464 15.21 14.82 7.94
CA LEU A 464 13.99 15.37 7.35
C LEU A 464 12.83 15.27 8.35
N ASN A 465 12.61 16.36 9.08
CA ASN A 465 11.45 16.49 9.96
C ASN A 465 10.32 17.16 9.18
N ALA A 466 9.20 16.47 8.99
CA ALA A 466 8.01 16.93 8.29
C ALA A 466 6.77 16.75 9.17
N SER A 467 6.03 17.84 9.41
CA SER A 467 4.68 17.77 9.98
C SER A 467 3.64 17.97 8.88
N ILE A 468 2.48 17.33 9.03
CA ILE A 468 1.29 17.45 8.19
C ILE A 468 0.09 17.47 9.14
N SER A 469 -0.84 18.40 8.98
CA SER A 469 -2.09 18.45 9.74
C SER A 469 -3.29 18.73 8.83
N ALA A 470 -4.48 18.31 9.26
CA ALA A 470 -5.73 18.56 8.54
C ALA A 470 -6.95 18.50 9.49
N PHE A 471 -7.75 19.59 9.53
CA PHE A 471 -9.06 19.70 10.20
C PHE A 471 -9.13 19.34 11.70
N ASP A 472 -8.01 19.23 12.43
CA ASP A 472 -7.92 18.51 13.72
C ASP A 472 -8.35 17.02 13.64
N MET A 473 -8.59 16.52 12.42
CA MET A 473 -8.93 15.13 12.10
C MET A 473 -7.69 14.25 12.09
N PHE A 474 -6.57 14.76 11.57
CA PHE A 474 -5.28 14.11 11.77
C PHE A 474 -4.11 15.09 11.85
N LYS A 475 -3.07 14.66 12.58
CA LYS A 475 -1.72 15.25 12.60
C LYS A 475 -0.72 14.12 12.44
N VAL A 476 0.18 14.26 11.47
CA VAL A 476 1.29 13.36 11.17
C VAL A 476 2.58 14.13 11.39
N ASP A 477 3.44 13.67 12.29
CA ASP A 477 4.83 14.12 12.38
C ASP A 477 5.73 12.96 11.97
N LEU A 478 6.64 13.20 11.03
CA LEU A 478 7.55 12.22 10.43
C LEU A 478 8.98 12.77 10.50
N ASN A 479 9.91 11.99 11.02
CA ASN A 479 11.35 12.24 10.85
C ASN A 479 11.94 11.15 9.96
N ALA A 480 12.71 11.54 8.94
CA ALA A 480 13.23 10.61 7.94
C ALA A 480 14.72 10.85 7.61
N ASP A 481 15.48 9.75 7.59
CA ASP A 481 16.81 9.67 6.98
C ASP A 481 16.72 8.77 5.74
N LEU A 482 17.20 9.25 4.59
CA LEU A 482 17.27 8.48 3.34
C LEU A 482 18.71 8.38 2.85
N THR A 483 19.08 7.25 2.27
CA THR A 483 20.37 7.02 1.58
C THR A 483 20.12 6.40 0.21
N ASN A 484 20.74 6.95 -0.83
CA ASN A 484 20.40 6.76 -2.25
C ASN A 484 18.88 6.87 -2.54
N THR A 485 18.21 7.87 -1.94
CA THR A 485 16.76 8.05 -1.86
C THR A 485 16.07 6.76 -1.48
N GLY A 486 16.41 6.24 -0.31
CA GLY A 486 15.84 5.01 0.19
C GLY A 486 16.38 3.74 -0.48
N LYS A 487 16.99 3.77 -1.66
CA LYS A 487 17.43 2.54 -2.37
C LYS A 487 18.45 1.73 -1.60
N SER A 488 19.32 2.38 -0.81
CA SER A 488 20.30 1.71 0.05
C SER A 488 19.95 1.79 1.53
N LYS A 489 19.35 2.89 2.00
CA LYS A 489 18.79 2.98 3.36
C LYS A 489 17.60 3.92 3.46
N VAL A 490 16.59 3.49 4.21
CA VAL A 490 15.51 4.30 4.80
C VAL A 490 15.62 4.13 6.31
N LYS A 491 15.50 5.22 7.07
CA LYS A 491 14.99 5.18 8.43
C LYS A 491 13.89 6.23 8.55
N THR A 492 12.73 5.85 9.06
CA THR A 492 11.60 6.74 9.29
C THR A 492 10.98 6.43 10.64
N ASN A 493 10.90 7.43 11.51
CA ASN A 493 10.07 7.35 12.71
C ASN A 493 9.05 8.49 12.73
N GLY A 494 8.03 8.39 13.55
CA GLY A 494 6.98 9.40 13.59
C GLY A 494 5.76 9.00 14.40
N ASN A 495 4.78 9.89 14.42
CA ASN A 495 3.48 9.65 15.02
C ASN A 495 2.35 10.25 14.17
N MET A 496 1.19 9.60 14.20
CA MET A 496 -0.05 10.01 13.56
C MET A 496 -1.17 9.98 14.59
N ILE A 497 -1.66 11.16 14.96
CA ILE A 497 -2.87 11.33 15.75
C ILE A 497 -4.05 11.42 14.79
N LEU A 498 -5.13 10.70 15.10
CA LEU A 498 -6.38 10.61 14.35
C LEU A 498 -7.56 10.82 15.30
N ASN A 499 -8.29 11.93 15.11
CA ASN A 499 -9.54 12.20 15.81
C ASN A 499 -10.72 11.59 15.04
N LEU A 500 -11.33 10.56 15.62
CA LEU A 500 -12.37 9.78 14.94
C LEU A 500 -13.72 10.52 14.87
N GLN A 501 -13.93 11.59 15.65
CA GLN A 501 -15.17 12.37 15.65
C GLN A 501 -15.51 12.98 14.27
N LEU A 502 -14.50 13.19 13.44
CA LEU A 502 -14.65 13.80 12.11
C LEU A 502 -14.87 12.78 10.98
N LEU A 503 -14.72 11.47 11.23
CA LEU A 503 -14.99 10.42 10.25
C LEU A 503 -16.48 10.28 9.92
N GLU A 504 -17.40 10.56 10.86
CA GLU A 504 -18.85 10.46 10.66
C GLU A 504 -19.34 11.27 9.43
N LYS A 505 -18.72 12.44 9.19
CA LYS A 505 -19.02 13.32 8.02
C LYS A 505 -18.77 12.62 6.67
N TYR A 506 -17.80 11.71 6.64
CA TYR A 506 -17.37 10.98 5.46
C TYR A 506 -18.04 9.60 5.36
N ILE A 507 -18.22 8.89 6.48
CA ILE A 507 -18.75 7.52 6.55
C ILE A 507 -20.07 7.49 7.34
N PRO A 508 -21.21 7.86 6.74
CA PRO A 508 -22.46 8.19 7.48
C PRO A 508 -23.15 7.00 8.17
N TYR A 509 -22.69 5.77 7.94
CA TYR A 509 -23.18 4.55 8.60
C TYR A 509 -22.36 4.14 9.85
N ILE A 510 -21.30 4.90 10.18
CA ILE A 510 -20.50 4.69 11.39
C ILE A 510 -20.35 6.04 12.11
N LYS A 511 -20.93 6.15 13.31
CA LYS A 511 -20.58 7.22 14.23
C LYS A 511 -19.34 6.77 15.00
N THR A 512 -18.27 7.55 14.96
CA THR A 512 -17.04 7.27 15.70
C THR A 512 -16.62 8.48 16.51
N THR A 513 -16.06 8.27 17.70
CA THR A 513 -15.44 9.33 18.53
C THR A 513 -14.20 8.77 19.22
N GLY A 514 -13.46 9.62 19.93
CA GLY A 514 -12.19 9.27 20.56
C GLY A 514 -11.00 9.45 19.61
N ASN A 515 -9.80 9.14 20.11
CA ASN A 515 -8.54 9.38 19.41
C ASN A 515 -7.73 8.09 19.23
N VAL A 516 -7.07 7.98 18.09
CA VAL A 516 -6.08 6.95 17.78
C VAL A 516 -4.72 7.62 17.59
N LYS A 517 -3.67 7.12 18.27
CA LYS A 517 -2.28 7.57 18.05
C LYS A 517 -1.46 6.38 17.56
N LEU A 518 -1.06 6.40 16.29
CA LEU A 518 -0.15 5.44 15.69
C LEU A 518 1.27 6.02 15.68
N GLU A 519 2.21 5.39 16.37
CA GLU A 519 3.64 5.69 16.27
C GLU A 519 4.34 4.62 15.41
N TRP A 520 5.44 5.00 14.76
CA TRP A 520 6.31 4.05 14.04
C TRP A 520 7.80 4.38 14.21
N ASP A 521 8.64 3.35 14.11
CA ASP A 521 10.07 3.42 13.79
C ASP A 521 10.37 2.26 12.82
N VAL A 522 10.80 2.59 11.62
CA VAL A 522 10.97 1.65 10.50
C VAL A 522 12.31 1.91 9.85
N SER A 523 13.09 0.87 9.60
CA SER A 523 14.31 0.98 8.80
C SER A 523 14.49 -0.20 7.84
N GLY A 524 15.29 0.03 6.81
CA GLY A 524 15.45 -0.87 5.67
C GLY A 524 15.86 -0.07 4.45
N ARG A 525 15.20 -0.28 3.32
CA ARG A 525 15.35 0.40 2.03
C ARG A 525 14.02 0.38 1.26
N ILE A 526 13.89 1.20 0.22
CA ILE A 526 12.75 1.13 -0.70
C ILE A 526 12.86 -0.17 -1.52
N PRO A 527 11.78 -0.97 -1.61
CA PRO A 527 11.78 -2.18 -2.45
C PRO A 527 11.89 -1.82 -3.93
N ASN A 528 12.66 -2.59 -4.67
CA ASN A 528 12.84 -2.42 -6.11
C ASN A 528 11.65 -3.02 -6.90
N GLU A 529 11.59 -2.76 -8.21
CA GLU A 529 10.45 -3.18 -9.04
C GLU A 529 10.34 -4.70 -9.23
N LYS A 530 11.43 -5.48 -9.00
CA LYS A 530 11.40 -6.96 -8.95
C LYS A 530 10.91 -7.49 -7.60
N GLU A 531 11.03 -6.73 -6.52
CA GLU A 531 10.48 -7.07 -5.20
C GLU A 531 8.98 -6.73 -5.18
N LEU A 532 8.62 -5.52 -5.62
CA LEU A 532 7.24 -5.03 -5.77
C LEU A 532 6.38 -5.84 -6.76
N SER A 533 7.00 -6.64 -7.64
CA SER A 533 6.27 -7.57 -8.52
C SER A 533 5.90 -8.88 -7.82
N LYS A 534 6.74 -9.41 -6.92
CA LYS A 534 6.45 -10.64 -6.15
C LYS A 534 5.21 -10.48 -5.26
N PHE A 535 5.01 -9.31 -4.66
CA PHE A 535 3.79 -8.95 -3.93
C PHE A 535 2.48 -9.00 -4.77
N LYS A 536 2.54 -9.25 -6.09
CA LYS A 536 1.36 -9.53 -6.93
C LYS A 536 0.97 -11.01 -6.95
N ASP A 537 1.89 -11.92 -6.62
CA ASP A 537 1.67 -13.37 -6.61
C ASP A 537 2.16 -13.97 -5.27
N ILE A 538 1.22 -14.13 -4.35
CA ILE A 538 1.45 -14.71 -3.01
C ILE A 538 2.01 -16.14 -3.11
N SER A 539 1.77 -16.88 -4.21
CA SER A 539 2.34 -18.23 -4.41
C SER A 539 3.82 -18.22 -4.83
N SER A 540 4.38 -17.04 -5.11
CA SER A 540 5.79 -16.81 -5.41
C SER A 540 6.57 -16.14 -4.26
N PHE A 541 5.86 -15.66 -3.24
CA PHE A 541 6.41 -14.84 -2.17
C PHE A 541 7.10 -15.70 -1.11
N ASN A 542 8.44 -15.64 -1.06
CA ASN A 542 9.22 -16.21 0.03
C ASN A 542 9.55 -15.11 1.05
N ILE A 543 8.85 -15.15 2.19
CA ILE A 543 8.98 -14.15 3.26
C ILE A 543 10.43 -13.98 3.76
N GLU A 544 11.27 -15.02 3.70
CA GLU A 544 12.67 -14.99 4.14
C GLU A 544 13.59 -14.19 3.20
N THR A 545 13.28 -14.15 1.90
CA THR A 545 14.09 -13.41 0.90
C THR A 545 13.46 -12.10 0.46
N ASP A 546 12.12 -12.05 0.45
CA ASP A 546 11.38 -11.01 -0.25
C ASP A 546 11.02 -9.82 0.64
N LEU A 547 11.15 -9.99 1.97
CA LEU A 547 11.21 -8.90 2.93
C LEU A 547 12.64 -8.35 3.13
N GLY A 548 13.65 -8.81 2.37
CA GLY A 548 15.04 -8.33 2.41
C GLY A 548 15.27 -6.87 1.98
N PHE A 549 14.22 -6.06 1.93
CA PHE A 549 14.25 -4.60 1.85
C PHE A 549 13.88 -3.92 3.18
N LEU A 550 13.37 -4.66 4.17
CA LEU A 550 13.06 -4.18 5.51
C LEU A 550 14.16 -4.67 6.45
N ASP A 551 14.73 -3.81 7.30
CA ASP A 551 15.61 -4.22 8.40
C ASP A 551 14.77 -4.47 9.66
N ASN A 552 13.96 -3.47 10.04
CA ASN A 552 13.02 -3.56 11.15
C ASN A 552 11.75 -2.73 10.93
N LEU A 553 10.69 -3.13 11.63
CA LEU A 553 9.40 -2.46 11.71
C LEU A 553 8.96 -2.47 13.17
N LYS A 554 8.78 -1.29 13.76
CA LYS A 554 8.09 -1.08 15.04
C LYS A 554 6.91 -0.16 14.79
N THR A 555 5.72 -0.55 15.24
CA THR A 555 4.58 0.38 15.38
C THR A 555 3.93 0.22 16.75
N LEU A 556 3.38 1.31 17.28
CA LEU A 556 2.64 1.35 18.54
C LEU A 556 1.31 2.08 18.28
N THR A 557 0.17 1.43 18.45
CA THR A 557 -1.14 2.08 18.31
C THR A 557 -1.80 2.22 19.66
N HIS A 558 -2.00 3.46 20.11
CA HIS A 558 -2.80 3.78 21.28
C HIS A 558 -4.24 4.11 20.85
N LEU A 559 -5.22 3.57 21.56
CA LEU A 559 -6.63 3.94 21.47
C LEU A 559 -7.00 4.68 22.75
N LYS A 560 -7.64 5.84 22.63
CA LYS A 560 -8.19 6.59 23.77
C LYS A 560 -9.66 6.91 23.55
N ASP A 561 -10.51 6.37 24.41
CA ASP A 561 -11.95 6.64 24.50
C ASP A 561 -12.70 6.37 23.18
N VAL A 562 -12.20 5.43 22.38
CA VAL A 562 -12.71 5.17 21.03
C VAL A 562 -14.11 4.56 21.11
N CYS A 563 -15.09 5.23 20.55
CA CYS A 563 -16.46 4.73 20.46
C CYS A 563 -16.82 4.42 19.00
N VAL A 564 -17.60 3.37 18.79
CA VAL A 564 -18.09 2.93 17.47
C VAL A 564 -19.56 2.56 17.60
N ASP A 565 -20.43 3.34 16.94
CA ASP A 565 -21.85 3.05 16.72
C ASP A 565 -22.06 2.81 15.22
N PHE A 566 -22.06 1.53 14.84
CA PHE A 566 -22.22 1.06 13.46
C PHE A 566 -23.68 0.69 13.22
N LYS A 567 -24.32 1.34 12.24
CA LYS A 567 -25.71 1.07 11.84
C LYS A 567 -25.72 0.35 10.50
N ARG A 568 -25.99 -0.96 10.53
CA ARG A 568 -26.11 -1.80 9.33
C ARG A 568 -27.48 -1.58 8.67
N LEU A 569 -27.52 -1.72 7.34
CA LEU A 569 -28.74 -1.53 6.53
C LEU A 569 -29.92 -2.45 6.91
N ASP A 570 -29.66 -3.58 7.56
CA ASP A 570 -30.68 -4.53 8.05
C ASP A 570 -31.21 -4.18 9.46
N LYS A 571 -31.14 -2.88 9.83
CA LYS A 571 -31.50 -2.32 11.14
C LYS A 571 -30.67 -2.85 12.33
N LYS A 572 -29.68 -3.73 12.13
CA LYS A 572 -28.79 -4.19 13.20
C LYS A 572 -27.78 -3.09 13.55
N ARG A 573 -27.69 -2.77 14.82
CA ARG A 573 -26.77 -1.78 15.38
C ARG A 573 -25.74 -2.50 16.25
N TYR A 574 -24.52 -1.97 16.25
CA TYR A 574 -23.42 -2.40 17.09
C TYR A 574 -22.96 -1.15 17.83
N LYS A 575 -23.03 -1.14 19.16
CA LYS A 575 -22.66 0.03 19.96
C LYS A 575 -21.64 -0.37 21.02
N VAL A 576 -20.40 0.03 20.76
CA VAL A 576 -19.24 -0.17 21.64
C VAL A 576 -18.70 1.21 22.01
N GLN A 577 -18.47 1.46 23.30
CA GLN A 577 -17.99 2.75 23.79
C GLN A 577 -16.72 2.59 24.61
N LYS A 578 -15.86 3.61 24.57
CA LYS A 578 -14.59 3.69 25.30
C LYS A 578 -13.70 2.44 25.15
N ILE A 579 -13.41 2.09 23.91
CA ILE A 579 -12.30 1.20 23.57
C ILE A 579 -11.00 1.98 23.82
N SER A 580 -10.19 1.51 24.76
CA SER A 580 -8.95 2.15 25.18
C SER A 580 -7.83 1.13 25.34
N THR A 581 -6.62 1.47 24.92
CA THR A 581 -5.44 0.62 25.13
C THR A 581 -4.83 0.86 26.51
N VAL A 582 -4.80 -0.17 27.36
CA VAL A 582 -4.05 -0.18 28.63
C VAL A 582 -2.55 -0.21 28.35
N SER A 583 -2.14 -0.99 27.34
CA SER A 583 -0.83 -0.89 26.69
C SER A 583 -1.02 -0.79 25.17
N PRO A 584 -0.21 -0.02 24.44
CA PRO A 584 -0.39 0.16 23.00
C PRO A 584 -0.36 -1.18 22.26
N ILE A 585 -1.12 -1.25 21.17
CA ILE A 585 -1.01 -2.34 20.19
C ILE A 585 0.36 -2.22 19.53
N LYS A 586 1.30 -3.03 20.01
CA LYS A 586 2.71 -3.06 19.65
C LYS A 586 2.91 -4.12 18.58
N ASN A 587 3.42 -3.73 17.43
CA ASN A 587 3.85 -4.64 16.38
C ASN A 587 5.35 -4.44 16.14
N LEU A 588 6.15 -5.47 16.40
CA LEU A 588 7.57 -5.57 16.07
C LEU A 588 7.77 -6.61 14.98
N PHE A 589 8.69 -6.34 14.05
CA PHE A 589 9.26 -7.33 13.15
C PHE A 589 10.72 -6.98 12.84
N GLU A 590 11.61 -7.96 12.93
CA GLU A 590 13.03 -7.87 12.58
C GLU A 590 13.34 -8.91 11.50
N THR A 591 13.62 -8.46 10.28
CA THR A 591 13.85 -9.36 9.15
C THR A 591 15.09 -10.24 9.34
N LYS A 592 16.13 -9.74 10.03
CA LYS A 592 17.40 -10.48 10.20
C LYS A 592 17.25 -11.74 11.04
N SER A 593 16.42 -11.71 12.08
CA SER A 593 16.09 -12.89 12.89
C SER A 593 14.83 -13.61 12.39
N GLY A 594 14.04 -12.97 11.52
CA GLY A 594 12.73 -13.44 11.10
C GLY A 594 11.63 -13.22 12.13
N LYS A 595 11.97 -12.70 13.32
CA LYS A 595 11.08 -12.68 14.47
C LYS A 595 10.17 -11.48 14.44
N GLY A 596 8.91 -11.69 14.80
CA GLY A 596 7.96 -10.62 15.06
C GLY A 596 7.09 -10.88 16.29
N GLU A 597 6.52 -9.80 16.81
CA GLU A 597 5.73 -9.73 18.03
C GLU A 597 4.59 -8.73 17.84
N LEU A 598 3.35 -9.20 17.83
CA LEU A 598 2.13 -8.39 17.83
C LEU A 598 1.42 -8.57 19.18
N SER A 599 1.49 -7.58 20.05
CA SER A 599 0.94 -7.61 21.41
C SER A 599 0.06 -6.40 21.72
N ALA A 600 -0.94 -6.58 22.59
CA ALA A 600 -1.82 -5.50 23.05
C ALA A 600 -2.49 -5.84 24.39
N ASN A 601 -2.93 -4.80 25.10
CA ASN A 601 -3.93 -4.91 26.16
C ASN A 601 -5.01 -3.83 25.94
N ILE A 602 -6.22 -4.26 25.61
CA ILE A 602 -7.36 -3.42 25.20
C ILE A 602 -8.48 -3.61 26.22
N SER A 603 -8.92 -2.50 26.80
CA SER A 603 -10.11 -2.45 27.64
C SER A 603 -11.27 -1.80 26.88
N ILE A 604 -12.47 -2.30 27.14
CA ILE A 604 -13.73 -1.79 26.62
C ILE A 604 -14.68 -1.64 27.80
N ASP A 605 -14.90 -0.39 28.23
CA ASP A 605 -15.73 -0.06 29.40
C ASP A 605 -17.22 -0.42 29.22
N ARG A 606 -17.69 -0.51 27.96
CA ARG A 606 -19.13 -0.58 27.66
C ARG A 606 -19.44 -1.13 26.26
N ILE A 607 -20.05 -2.32 26.20
CA ILE A 607 -20.71 -2.88 25.02
C ILE A 607 -22.22 -2.91 25.29
N ASP A 608 -23.00 -2.09 24.57
CA ASP A 608 -24.45 -2.01 24.74
C ASP A 608 -25.23 -2.97 23.85
N GLU A 609 -24.78 -3.17 22.61
CA GLU A 609 -25.55 -3.86 21.56
C GLU A 609 -24.64 -4.82 20.78
N ILE A 610 -24.93 -6.13 20.85
CA ILE A 610 -24.33 -7.22 20.07
C ILE A 610 -25.43 -7.84 19.18
N PRO A 611 -25.14 -8.27 17.94
CA PRO A 611 -26.14 -8.95 17.10
C PRO A 611 -26.79 -10.15 17.80
N PHE A 612 -28.10 -10.30 17.58
CA PHE A 612 -28.93 -11.42 18.06
C PHE A 612 -29.12 -11.53 19.58
N ILE A 613 -28.36 -10.80 20.41
CA ILE A 613 -28.43 -10.84 21.88
C ILE A 613 -28.83 -9.46 22.42
N LYS A 614 -30.01 -9.37 23.06
CA LYS A 614 -30.36 -8.20 23.88
C LYS A 614 -29.67 -8.32 25.23
N ILE A 615 -28.71 -7.44 25.50
CA ILE A 615 -28.03 -7.35 26.78
C ILE A 615 -28.79 -6.35 27.66
N LYS A 616 -29.13 -6.73 28.90
CA LYS A 616 -29.82 -5.82 29.84
C LYS A 616 -28.87 -4.78 30.44
N GLU A 617 -27.65 -5.21 30.73
CA GLU A 617 -26.58 -4.41 31.32
C GLU A 617 -25.38 -4.40 30.36
N PRO A 618 -24.68 -3.27 30.19
CA PRO A 618 -23.57 -3.22 29.24
C PRO A 618 -22.38 -4.05 29.70
N LEU A 619 -21.80 -4.84 28.81
CA LEU A 619 -20.64 -5.67 29.14
C LEU A 619 -19.36 -4.85 29.16
N LYS A 620 -18.41 -5.26 30.02
CA LYS A 620 -17.01 -4.82 29.94
C LYS A 620 -16.14 -5.95 29.45
N LEU A 621 -15.14 -5.60 28.63
CA LEU A 621 -14.24 -6.57 28.00
C LEU A 621 -12.79 -6.12 28.19
N ASN A 622 -11.96 -6.93 28.83
CA ASN A 622 -10.51 -6.75 28.86
C ASN A 622 -9.86 -7.85 28.04
N VAL A 623 -9.21 -7.49 26.93
CA VAL A 623 -8.55 -8.41 25.99
C VAL A 623 -7.05 -8.13 26.00
N SER A 624 -6.25 -9.12 26.37
CA SER A 624 -4.80 -9.10 26.19
C SER A 624 -4.38 -10.18 25.21
N TYR A 625 -3.55 -9.85 24.23
CA TYR A 625 -2.94 -10.83 23.34
C TYR A 625 -1.45 -10.57 23.14
N LEU A 626 -0.71 -11.64 22.85
CA LEU A 626 0.70 -11.68 22.48
C LEU A 626 0.89 -12.75 21.41
N ILE A 627 1.05 -12.30 20.17
CA ILE A 627 1.33 -13.15 19.00
C ILE A 627 2.81 -13.01 18.68
N THR A 628 3.58 -14.08 18.78
CA THR A 628 5.00 -14.13 18.39
C THR A 628 5.19 -15.06 17.20
N HIS A 629 6.01 -14.71 16.22
CA HIS A 629 6.31 -15.57 15.08
C HIS A 629 7.79 -15.59 14.71
N ASP A 630 8.26 -16.71 14.17
CA ASP A 630 9.52 -16.87 13.42
C ASP A 630 9.13 -17.10 11.96
N TYR A 631 9.22 -16.02 11.17
CA TYR A 631 8.69 -15.94 9.82
C TYR A 631 7.29 -16.56 9.72
N LEU A 632 7.21 -17.75 9.10
CA LEU A 632 6.02 -18.62 9.01
C LEU A 632 6.40 -20.08 9.36
N LYS A 633 7.54 -20.28 10.04
CA LYS A 633 7.99 -21.58 10.56
C LYS A 633 7.17 -21.97 11.79
N ARG A 634 6.97 -21.01 12.70
CA ARG A 634 6.09 -21.11 13.87
C ARG A 634 5.45 -19.74 14.15
N ILE A 635 4.15 -19.75 14.45
CA ILE A 635 3.39 -18.65 15.03
C ILE A 635 2.85 -19.17 16.37
N LYS A 636 3.10 -18.46 17.47
CA LYS A 636 2.44 -18.68 18.77
C LYS A 636 1.54 -17.49 19.08
N ILE A 637 0.36 -17.77 19.58
CA ILE A 637 -0.70 -16.84 19.98
C ILE A 637 -1.00 -17.13 21.44
N LEU A 638 -0.80 -16.14 22.29
CA LEU A 638 -1.32 -16.11 23.66
C LEU A 638 -2.46 -15.08 23.69
N GLU A 639 -3.61 -15.48 24.21
CA GLU A 639 -4.80 -14.62 24.34
C GLU A 639 -5.41 -14.82 25.74
N SER A 640 -5.93 -13.74 26.33
CA SER A 640 -6.85 -13.82 27.46
C SER A 640 -7.92 -12.73 27.34
N ILE A 641 -9.16 -13.13 27.62
CA ILE A 641 -10.34 -12.26 27.63
C ILE A 641 -11.00 -12.39 29.00
N ASN A 642 -11.29 -11.25 29.64
CA ASN A 642 -12.10 -11.19 30.86
C ASN A 642 -13.38 -10.42 30.56
N ILE A 643 -14.54 -11.03 30.82
CA ILE A 643 -15.87 -10.49 30.51
C ILE A 643 -16.66 -10.22 31.79
N TYR A 644 -17.03 -8.96 32.01
CA TYR A 644 -17.84 -8.52 33.16
C TYR A 644 -19.24 -8.07 32.69
N PRO A 645 -20.30 -8.23 33.50
CA PRO A 645 -20.30 -8.71 34.89
C PRO A 645 -20.27 -10.24 35.06
N PHE A 646 -20.23 -11.03 33.97
CA PHE A 646 -20.31 -12.49 34.01
C PHE A 646 -19.12 -13.23 34.66
N ASN A 647 -18.02 -12.53 34.97
CA ASN A 647 -16.76 -13.08 35.47
C ASN A 647 -16.17 -14.22 34.61
N ILE A 648 -16.43 -14.21 33.30
CA ILE A 648 -15.90 -15.22 32.37
C ILE A 648 -14.45 -14.88 32.07
N LYS A 649 -13.53 -15.80 32.37
CA LYS A 649 -12.10 -15.71 32.06
C LYS A 649 -11.78 -16.74 30.98
N GLN A 650 -11.60 -16.28 29.75
CA GLN A 650 -11.11 -17.10 28.64
C GLN A 650 -9.59 -16.95 28.53
N SER A 651 -8.89 -18.03 28.18
CA SER A 651 -7.51 -17.96 27.68
C SER A 651 -7.28 -18.92 26.52
N VAL A 652 -6.31 -18.59 25.64
CA VAL A 652 -5.88 -19.46 24.54
C VAL A 652 -4.36 -19.40 24.43
N ASP A 653 -3.71 -20.56 24.45
CA ASP A 653 -2.34 -20.75 23.98
C ASP A 653 -2.38 -21.60 22.72
N ALA A 654 -2.09 -21.01 21.56
CA ALA A 654 -2.07 -21.69 20.28
C ALA A 654 -0.72 -21.54 19.57
N SER A 655 -0.14 -22.64 19.09
CA SER A 655 1.13 -22.71 18.36
C SER A 655 0.91 -23.44 17.03
N LEU A 656 0.99 -22.72 15.92
CA LEU A 656 0.87 -23.25 14.55
C LEU A 656 2.25 -23.24 13.87
N TYR A 657 2.68 -24.36 13.30
CA TYR A 657 4.02 -24.51 12.73
C TYR A 657 4.03 -25.27 11.38
N GLY A 658 5.06 -25.02 10.56
CA GLY A 658 5.20 -25.62 9.23
C GLY A 658 4.46 -24.91 8.08
N ILE A 659 3.94 -23.70 8.30
CA ILE A 659 3.23 -22.92 7.27
C ILE A 659 4.16 -22.59 6.09
N ASP A 660 5.45 -22.37 6.36
CA ASP A 660 6.48 -22.19 5.34
C ASP A 660 6.56 -23.37 4.35
N LYS A 661 6.33 -24.61 4.82
CA LYS A 661 6.31 -25.82 3.99
C LYS A 661 5.09 -25.86 3.05
N LEU A 662 3.93 -25.34 3.48
CA LEU A 662 2.76 -25.19 2.60
C LEU A 662 2.98 -24.14 1.51
N ILE A 663 3.54 -22.98 1.88
CA ILE A 663 3.78 -21.88 0.95
C ILE A 663 4.77 -22.29 -0.14
N LYS A 664 5.84 -23.03 0.24
CA LYS A 664 6.78 -23.66 -0.70
C LYS A 664 6.11 -24.65 -1.68
N ARG A 665 4.93 -25.18 -1.34
CA ARG A 665 4.07 -26.04 -2.20
C ARG A 665 2.90 -25.29 -2.87
N LYS A 666 2.88 -23.96 -2.83
CA LYS A 666 1.94 -23.06 -3.54
C LYS A 666 0.45 -23.27 -3.24
N PHE A 667 0.11 -23.84 -2.07
CA PHE A 667 -1.28 -24.18 -1.67
C PHE A 667 -2.08 -25.03 -2.69
N LYS A 668 -1.40 -25.70 -3.64
CA LYS A 668 -2.06 -26.53 -4.66
C LYS A 668 -2.71 -27.83 -4.19
N PRO A 669 -2.18 -28.57 -3.18
CA PRO A 669 -2.73 -29.88 -2.85
C PRO A 669 -3.94 -29.74 -1.90
N PRO A 670 -4.84 -30.75 -1.83
CA PRO A 670 -6.11 -30.64 -1.10
C PRO A 670 -5.93 -30.44 0.41
N ILE A 671 -6.97 -29.96 1.10
CA ILE A 671 -6.90 -29.59 2.54
C ILE A 671 -6.43 -30.76 3.42
N SER A 672 -6.81 -32.00 3.08
CA SER A 672 -6.32 -33.22 3.74
C SER A 672 -4.79 -33.30 3.75
N SER A 673 -4.13 -32.96 2.64
CA SER A 673 -2.67 -32.94 2.53
C SER A 673 -2.01 -31.82 3.34
N TRP A 674 -2.75 -30.80 3.79
CA TRP A 674 -2.17 -29.72 4.60
C TRP A 674 -1.82 -30.21 6.01
N LEU A 675 -2.56 -31.21 6.51
CA LEU A 675 -2.32 -31.92 7.78
C LEU A 675 -0.97 -32.65 7.79
N ASN A 676 -0.40 -32.94 6.62
CA ASN A 676 0.93 -33.55 6.49
C ASN A 676 2.07 -32.54 6.70
N TYR A 677 1.81 -31.23 6.67
CA TYR A 677 2.85 -30.19 6.73
C TYR A 677 2.64 -29.18 7.87
N LEU A 678 1.39 -28.89 8.22
CA LEU A 678 1.04 -28.11 9.40
C LEU A 678 1.06 -28.99 10.64
N GLY A 679 1.67 -28.48 11.71
CA GLY A 679 1.47 -28.96 13.06
C GLY A 679 0.84 -27.86 13.90
N CYS A 680 0.03 -28.24 14.88
CA CYS A 680 -0.70 -27.29 15.72
C CYS A 680 -0.79 -27.79 17.16
N ASP A 681 -0.56 -26.91 18.13
CA ASP A 681 -0.80 -27.12 19.55
C ASP A 681 -1.77 -26.03 20.00
N ILE A 682 -3.03 -26.33 20.28
CA ILE A 682 -4.01 -25.37 20.82
C ILE A 682 -4.45 -25.82 22.19
N LYS A 683 -4.42 -24.92 23.18
CA LYS A 683 -4.95 -25.09 24.52
C LYS A 683 -5.84 -23.89 24.84
N GLY A 684 -7.14 -24.03 24.65
CA GLY A 684 -8.14 -23.01 25.00
C GLY A 684 -8.83 -23.36 26.31
N SER A 685 -9.02 -22.41 27.21
CA SER A 685 -9.80 -22.60 28.44
C SER A 685 -10.81 -21.47 28.68
N VAL A 686 -11.88 -21.80 29.39
CA VAL A 686 -12.91 -20.87 29.85
C VAL A 686 -13.29 -21.22 31.28
N ASP A 687 -12.96 -20.32 32.21
CA ASP A 687 -13.39 -20.31 33.60
C ASP A 687 -14.62 -19.41 33.76
N PHE A 688 -15.69 -19.96 34.31
CA PHE A 688 -16.92 -19.26 34.68
C PHE A 688 -16.97 -19.14 36.20
N ASP A 689 -16.58 -17.98 36.73
CA ASP A 689 -16.44 -17.75 38.17
C ASP A 689 -17.75 -17.21 38.78
N ASN A 690 -18.66 -18.12 39.13
CA ASN A 690 -20.01 -17.85 39.65
C ASN A 690 -20.85 -16.92 38.74
N PRO A 691 -21.16 -17.34 37.49
CA PRO A 691 -21.71 -16.47 36.44
C PRO A 691 -23.20 -16.14 36.61
N ASP A 692 -23.57 -14.86 36.71
CA ASP A 692 -24.98 -14.45 36.71
C ASP A 692 -25.59 -14.49 35.29
N LEU A 693 -26.18 -15.64 34.95
CA LEU A 693 -26.87 -15.84 33.66
C LEU A 693 -28.28 -15.21 33.60
N SER A 694 -28.78 -14.58 34.67
CA SER A 694 -30.13 -13.97 34.69
C SER A 694 -30.26 -12.79 33.72
N LEU A 695 -29.13 -12.22 33.28
CA LEU A 695 -29.06 -11.23 32.21
C LEU A 695 -29.55 -11.78 30.86
N PHE A 696 -29.27 -13.06 30.56
CA PHE A 696 -29.75 -13.72 29.34
C PHE A 696 -31.22 -14.17 29.44
N LYS A 697 -31.62 -14.73 30.58
CA LYS A 697 -32.98 -15.25 30.80
C LYS A 697 -33.40 -15.08 32.27
N SER A 698 -34.44 -14.28 32.52
CA SER A 698 -34.79 -13.82 33.88
C SER A 698 -35.30 -14.89 34.85
N ASP A 699 -35.68 -16.07 34.36
CA ASP A 699 -36.06 -17.22 35.18
C ASP A 699 -34.88 -18.18 35.43
N LEU A 700 -33.73 -18.02 34.75
CA LEU A 700 -32.54 -18.83 34.97
C LEU A 700 -31.59 -18.15 35.95
N LYS A 701 -31.27 -18.82 37.06
CA LYS A 701 -30.14 -18.48 37.92
C LYS A 701 -29.17 -19.66 37.92
N VAL A 702 -27.89 -19.37 37.75
CA VAL A 702 -26.80 -20.33 37.92
C VAL A 702 -25.83 -19.75 38.95
N ARG A 703 -25.24 -20.63 39.76
CA ARG A 703 -24.16 -20.33 40.71
C ARG A 703 -23.16 -21.48 40.72
N GLY A 704 -22.01 -21.27 41.34
CA GLY A 704 -20.89 -22.21 41.33
C GLY A 704 -20.01 -22.03 40.09
N ASN A 705 -18.91 -22.77 40.05
CA ASN A 705 -17.83 -22.51 39.09
C ASN A 705 -17.75 -23.62 38.04
N ILE A 706 -17.47 -23.24 36.79
CA ILE A 706 -17.36 -24.17 35.65
C ILE A 706 -16.05 -23.88 34.92
N ASN A 707 -15.20 -24.89 34.77
CA ASN A 707 -13.94 -24.82 34.03
C ASN A 707 -14.02 -25.74 32.81
N SER A 708 -13.93 -25.15 31.62
CA SER A 708 -13.73 -25.91 30.37
C SER A 708 -12.31 -25.73 29.87
N LEU A 709 -11.69 -26.81 29.40
CA LEU A 709 -10.37 -26.85 28.78
C LEU A 709 -10.45 -27.72 27.52
N VAL A 710 -10.09 -27.15 26.37
CA VAL A 710 -10.01 -27.85 25.08
C VAL A 710 -8.57 -27.83 24.59
N GLU A 711 -8.02 -29.01 24.37
CA GLU A 711 -6.69 -29.20 23.80
C GLU A 711 -6.79 -29.86 22.42
N LEU A 712 -6.03 -29.36 21.45
CA LEU A 712 -5.92 -29.90 20.10
C LEU A 712 -4.45 -29.98 19.69
N TYR A 713 -3.97 -31.20 19.46
CA TYR A 713 -2.62 -31.49 19.02
C TYR A 713 -2.64 -32.13 17.63
N LEU A 714 -2.22 -31.38 16.61
CA LEU A 714 -1.96 -31.87 15.26
C LEU A 714 -0.45 -32.11 15.11
N ARG A 715 -0.05 -33.38 14.97
CA ARG A 715 1.31 -33.81 14.70
C ARG A 715 1.44 -34.17 13.21
N PRO A 716 2.26 -33.45 12.42
CA PRO A 716 2.36 -33.69 10.97
C PRO A 716 2.78 -35.13 10.66
N PHE A 717 2.09 -35.77 9.70
CA PHE A 717 2.27 -37.18 9.30
C PHE A 717 1.97 -38.24 10.39
N ASP A 718 1.50 -37.86 11.58
CA ASP A 718 1.33 -38.77 12.72
C ASP A 718 -0.14 -38.81 13.19
N SER A 719 -0.63 -37.75 13.82
CA SER A 719 -1.89 -37.81 14.55
C SER A 719 -2.60 -36.47 14.72
N ILE A 720 -3.90 -36.55 15.00
CA ILE A 720 -4.71 -35.46 15.54
C ILE A 720 -5.30 -35.95 16.86
N LYS A 721 -4.81 -35.45 18.00
CA LYS A 721 -5.45 -35.66 19.31
C LYS A 721 -6.30 -34.45 19.66
N THR A 722 -7.54 -34.67 20.07
CA THR A 722 -8.34 -33.66 20.76
C THR A 722 -8.72 -34.17 22.16
N THR A 723 -8.56 -33.32 23.17
CA THR A 723 -9.01 -33.56 24.53
C THR A 723 -9.93 -32.40 24.92
N SER A 724 -11.05 -32.70 25.57
CA SER A 724 -12.00 -31.70 26.07
C SER A 724 -12.39 -32.09 27.49
N ILE A 725 -11.96 -31.26 28.43
CA ILE A 725 -12.26 -31.39 29.86
C ILE A 725 -13.33 -30.36 30.22
N VAL A 726 -14.38 -30.78 30.94
CA VAL A 726 -15.35 -29.88 31.57
C VAL A 726 -15.53 -30.31 33.02
N SER A 727 -14.91 -29.58 33.92
CA SER A 727 -15.06 -29.77 35.36
C SER A 727 -15.87 -28.62 35.97
N GLY A 728 -16.54 -28.87 37.08
CA GLY A 728 -17.31 -27.84 37.78
C GLY A 728 -17.49 -28.16 39.25
N LYS A 729 -17.77 -27.13 40.04
CA LYS A 729 -17.87 -27.24 41.50
C LYS A 729 -19.06 -26.46 42.03
N ASP A 730 -19.84 -27.16 42.86
CA ASP A 730 -21.01 -26.65 43.57
C ASP A 730 -21.98 -25.89 42.65
N ILE A 731 -22.23 -26.43 41.45
CA ILE A 731 -23.13 -25.79 40.50
C ILE A 731 -24.58 -25.92 41.00
N ASP A 732 -25.20 -24.77 41.27
CA ASP A 732 -26.64 -24.65 41.52
C ASP A 732 -27.32 -24.10 40.27
N ILE A 733 -28.43 -24.70 39.84
CA ILE A 733 -29.26 -24.25 38.70
C ILE A 733 -30.71 -24.15 39.16
N GLN A 734 -31.25 -22.94 39.15
CA GLN A 734 -32.68 -22.68 39.37
C GLN A 734 -33.31 -22.20 38.06
N LEU A 735 -34.35 -22.91 37.58
CA LEU A 735 -35.20 -22.49 36.47
C LEU A 735 -36.60 -22.14 36.98
N GLY A 736 -36.75 -20.89 37.39
CA GLY A 736 -37.93 -20.33 38.04
C GLY A 736 -38.33 -21.15 39.26
N ASN A 737 -39.59 -21.61 39.28
CA ASN A 737 -40.13 -22.50 40.30
C ASN A 737 -40.33 -23.93 39.78
N LYS A 738 -39.74 -24.31 38.63
CA LYS A 738 -39.99 -25.61 37.97
C LYS A 738 -38.90 -26.64 38.22
N LEU A 739 -37.65 -26.21 38.32
CA LEU A 739 -36.48 -27.05 38.54
C LEU A 739 -35.52 -26.32 39.48
N ILE A 740 -35.08 -27.02 40.54
CA ILE A 740 -34.03 -26.58 41.45
C ILE A 740 -33.02 -27.73 41.58
N LEU A 741 -31.88 -27.56 40.93
CA LEU A 741 -30.72 -28.44 40.98
C LEU A 741 -29.65 -27.78 41.85
N LYS A 742 -29.01 -28.52 42.76
CA LYS A 742 -28.01 -28.00 43.69
C LYS A 742 -26.79 -28.87 43.82
N GLY A 743 -25.63 -28.24 43.94
CA GLY A 743 -24.36 -28.91 44.23
C GLY A 743 -23.99 -29.97 43.20
N LEU A 744 -24.20 -29.68 41.91
CA LEU A 744 -23.73 -30.49 40.81
C LEU A 744 -22.22 -30.25 40.64
N ASN A 745 -21.41 -31.30 40.77
CA ASN A 745 -20.00 -31.29 40.38
C ASN A 745 -19.86 -32.24 39.18
N PRO A 746 -19.87 -31.70 37.96
CA PRO A 746 -19.52 -32.45 36.76
C PRO A 746 -18.00 -32.57 36.66
N ASP A 747 -17.49 -33.73 36.25
CA ASP A 747 -16.13 -33.89 35.75
C ASP A 747 -16.15 -34.79 34.52
N PHE A 748 -15.87 -34.21 33.35
CA PHE A 748 -15.97 -34.83 32.03
C PHE A 748 -14.61 -34.75 31.33
N GLU A 749 -13.88 -35.85 31.10
CA GLU A 749 -12.76 -35.88 30.13
C GLU A 749 -13.12 -36.69 28.88
N LEU A 750 -13.32 -36.01 27.75
CA LEU A 750 -13.42 -36.62 26.42
C LEU A 750 -12.09 -36.48 25.66
N SER A 751 -11.37 -37.59 25.44
CA SER A 751 -10.16 -37.61 24.64
C SER A 751 -10.32 -38.52 23.41
N LYS A 752 -10.09 -37.99 22.21
CA LYS A 752 -10.11 -38.75 20.95
C LYS A 752 -8.84 -38.50 20.13
N THR A 753 -8.24 -39.59 19.64
CA THR A 753 -7.07 -39.55 18.74
C THR A 753 -7.41 -40.12 17.37
N PHE A 754 -6.96 -39.46 16.31
CA PHE A 754 -7.03 -39.92 14.92
C PHE A 754 -5.60 -40.11 14.38
N SER A 755 -5.32 -41.21 13.68
CA SER A 755 -4.01 -41.44 13.04
C SER A 755 -4.01 -40.98 11.58
N LEU A 756 -2.99 -40.22 11.20
CA LEU A 756 -2.76 -39.76 9.83
C LEU A 756 -2.00 -40.83 9.04
N ALA A 757 -2.69 -41.93 8.72
CA ALA A 757 -2.07 -43.03 7.98
C ALA A 757 -1.59 -42.56 6.60
N LYS A 758 -0.26 -42.52 6.44
CA LYS A 758 0.36 -42.46 5.13
C LYS A 758 0.03 -43.77 4.41
N GLU A 759 -0.79 -43.70 3.37
CA GLU A 759 -1.01 -44.84 2.50
C GLU A 759 0.27 -45.03 1.69
N GLU A 760 1.14 -45.93 2.15
CA GLU A 760 2.20 -46.47 1.29
C GLU A 760 1.52 -47.00 0.04
N ALA A 761 1.83 -46.41 -1.12
CA ALA A 761 1.27 -46.82 -2.39
C ALA A 761 1.52 -48.33 -2.53
N LYS A 762 0.44 -49.12 -2.47
CA LYS A 762 0.52 -50.57 -2.59
C LYS A 762 1.32 -50.86 -3.85
N LYS A 763 2.46 -51.54 -3.69
CA LYS A 763 3.09 -52.25 -4.80
C LYS A 763 2.16 -53.39 -5.18
N GLU A 764 1.15 -53.07 -5.99
CA GLU A 764 0.51 -54.07 -6.81
C GLU A 764 1.63 -54.74 -7.62
N ASN A 765 1.74 -56.06 -7.51
CA ASN A 765 2.74 -56.84 -8.23
C ASN A 765 2.29 -57.00 -9.70
N ALA A 766 2.09 -55.87 -10.38
CA ALA A 766 1.73 -55.75 -11.77
C ALA A 766 2.96 -56.08 -12.64
N ILE A 767 3.10 -57.36 -12.98
CA ILE A 767 4.08 -57.81 -13.97
C ILE A 767 3.57 -57.40 -15.36
N SER A 768 4.36 -56.59 -16.07
CA SER A 768 4.08 -56.05 -17.42
C SER A 768 2.93 -55.00 -17.49
N LEU A 769 2.91 -54.04 -18.41
CA LEU A 769 3.75 -53.74 -19.59
C LEU A 769 4.33 -52.31 -19.55
N LEU A 770 5.43 -52.08 -20.29
CA LEU A 770 6.09 -50.77 -20.41
C LEU A 770 5.44 -49.88 -21.48
N SER A 771 4.50 -49.00 -21.10
CA SER A 771 3.98 -47.96 -22.02
C SER A 771 3.56 -46.64 -21.35
N LYS A 772 4.51 -45.69 -21.29
CA LYS A 772 4.37 -44.22 -21.25
C LYS A 772 3.48 -43.48 -20.22
N GLU A 773 2.45 -44.07 -19.61
CA GLU A 773 1.54 -43.34 -18.71
C GLU A 773 2.10 -43.12 -17.29
N VAL A 774 3.19 -43.83 -16.93
CA VAL A 774 3.89 -43.72 -15.64
C VAL A 774 4.66 -42.38 -15.46
N MET A 775 4.43 -41.39 -16.31
CA MET A 775 5.00 -40.03 -16.23
C MET A 775 4.06 -38.99 -15.61
N GLU A 776 2.76 -39.29 -15.43
CA GLU A 776 1.86 -38.38 -14.71
C GLU A 776 1.87 -38.67 -13.20
N LEU A 777 2.29 -37.68 -12.42
CA LEU A 777 2.34 -37.72 -10.95
C LEU A 777 0.92 -37.73 -10.36
N ASN A 778 0.32 -38.91 -10.29
CA ASN A 778 -0.94 -39.16 -9.61
C ASN A 778 -0.77 -38.82 -8.12
N PRO A 779 -1.53 -37.86 -7.55
CA PRO A 779 -1.24 -37.34 -6.21
C PRO A 779 -1.54 -38.36 -5.11
N GLU A 780 -0.58 -38.60 -4.22
CA GLU A 780 -0.74 -39.46 -3.03
C GLU A 780 -1.91 -38.97 -2.14
N PHE A 781 -3.07 -39.63 -2.23
CA PHE A 781 -4.21 -39.32 -1.38
C PHE A 781 -4.02 -39.89 0.03
N THR A 782 -3.91 -39.02 1.03
CA THR A 782 -3.75 -39.43 2.43
C THR A 782 -5.10 -39.82 3.03
N ARG A 783 -5.36 -41.11 3.20
CA ARG A 783 -6.56 -41.62 3.89
C ARG A 783 -6.35 -41.64 5.40
N ILE A 784 -7.20 -40.93 6.14
CA ILE A 784 -7.22 -40.97 7.61
C ILE A 784 -7.75 -42.33 8.05
N LYS A 785 -6.89 -43.20 8.62
CA LYS A 785 -7.31 -44.47 9.23
C LYS A 785 -7.58 -44.24 10.72
N GLU A 786 -8.81 -44.44 11.14
CA GLU A 786 -9.23 -44.20 12.52
C GLU A 786 -8.85 -45.37 13.44
N ASN A 787 -7.61 -45.35 13.96
CA ASN A 787 -7.22 -46.17 15.11
C ASN A 787 -7.96 -45.65 16.36
N LYS A 788 -9.22 -46.09 16.54
CA LYS A 788 -10.11 -45.64 17.62
C LYS A 788 -9.51 -45.92 19.00
N SER A 789 -9.03 -44.87 19.65
CA SER A 789 -9.01 -44.76 21.11
C SER A 789 -9.75 -43.50 21.51
N ILE A 790 -11.01 -43.70 21.89
CA ILE A 790 -11.81 -42.70 22.61
C ILE A 790 -11.69 -43.07 24.08
N ARG A 791 -11.23 -42.16 24.93
CA ARG A 791 -11.30 -42.29 26.39
C ARG A 791 -12.30 -41.28 26.91
N VAL A 792 -13.15 -41.79 27.81
CA VAL A 792 -14.25 -41.08 28.46
C VAL A 792 -14.20 -41.52 29.91
N ASN A 793 -13.57 -40.70 30.75
CA ASN A 793 -13.53 -40.89 32.20
C ASN A 793 -14.38 -39.77 32.81
N HIS A 794 -15.53 -40.10 33.38
CA HIS A 794 -16.54 -39.12 33.75
C HIS A 794 -17.20 -39.45 35.08
N SER A 795 -17.19 -38.50 36.02
CA SER A 795 -18.03 -38.60 37.22
C SER A 795 -18.96 -37.40 37.33
N ILE A 796 -20.20 -37.65 37.71
CA ILE A 796 -21.20 -36.62 37.98
C ILE A 796 -21.70 -36.85 39.41
N THR A 797 -21.43 -35.91 40.31
CA THR A 797 -22.05 -35.88 41.64
C THR A 797 -23.06 -34.75 41.71
N LEU A 798 -24.16 -34.97 42.44
CA LEU A 798 -25.27 -34.01 42.53
C LEU A 798 -25.97 -34.13 43.89
N LYS A 799 -25.94 -33.06 44.69
CA LYS A 799 -26.49 -33.07 46.06
C LYS A 799 -28.01 -33.20 46.09
N SER A 800 -28.73 -32.44 45.25
CA SER A 800 -30.19 -32.56 45.12
C SER A 800 -30.74 -32.03 43.79
N LEU A 801 -31.74 -32.70 43.22
CA LEU A 801 -32.58 -32.23 42.12
C LEU A 801 -34.05 -32.28 42.55
N ASN A 802 -34.73 -31.13 42.46
CA ASN A 802 -36.16 -30.99 42.72
C ASN A 802 -36.89 -30.57 41.44
N LEU A 803 -37.74 -31.45 40.93
CA LEU A 803 -38.61 -31.22 39.76
C LEU A 803 -40.01 -30.88 40.27
N LEU A 804 -40.33 -29.59 40.30
CA LEU A 804 -41.58 -29.04 40.86
C LEU A 804 -42.63 -28.72 39.77
N GLY A 805 -42.26 -28.78 38.50
CA GLY A 805 -43.14 -28.44 37.36
C GLY A 805 -44.05 -29.57 36.85
N GLY A 806 -44.07 -30.75 37.49
CA GLY A 806 -44.86 -31.91 37.08
C GLY A 806 -46.16 -32.09 37.87
N LYS A 807 -46.97 -33.10 37.50
CA LYS A 807 -48.16 -33.51 38.30
C LYS A 807 -47.80 -34.08 39.68
N PHE A 808 -46.59 -34.62 39.79
CA PHE A 808 -46.01 -35.13 41.03
C PHE A 808 -44.63 -34.46 41.18
N PRO A 809 -44.31 -33.85 42.33
CA PRO A 809 -42.98 -33.31 42.57
C PRO A 809 -41.99 -34.46 42.81
N ILE A 810 -40.87 -34.47 42.09
CA ILE A 810 -39.83 -35.50 42.25
C ILE A 810 -38.61 -34.85 42.88
N SER A 811 -38.16 -35.39 44.02
CA SER A 811 -36.87 -35.09 44.63
C SER A 811 -35.94 -36.27 44.42
N ILE A 812 -34.72 -36.00 43.95
CA ILE A 812 -33.61 -36.96 43.86
C ILE A 812 -32.42 -36.37 44.61
N ASN A 813 -31.81 -37.11 45.51
CA ASN A 813 -30.69 -36.66 46.34
C ASN A 813 -29.44 -37.52 46.14
N ASN A 814 -28.30 -37.07 46.68
CA ASN A 814 -27.02 -37.80 46.78
C ASN A 814 -26.64 -38.59 45.53
N SER A 815 -26.85 -37.99 44.37
CA SER A 815 -26.79 -38.70 43.09
C SER A 815 -25.34 -38.79 42.61
N PHE A 816 -24.92 -39.98 42.23
CA PHE A 816 -23.62 -40.30 41.64
C PHE A 816 -23.82 -41.05 40.33
N LEU A 817 -23.01 -40.74 39.32
CA LEU A 817 -23.00 -41.43 38.03
C LEU A 817 -21.58 -41.41 37.47
N ASP A 818 -21.03 -42.61 37.23
CA ASP A 818 -19.75 -42.87 36.57
C ASP A 818 -20.01 -43.34 35.14
N PHE A 819 -19.34 -42.77 34.14
CA PHE A 819 -19.66 -42.93 32.73
C PHE A 819 -18.43 -43.09 31.83
N ASN A 820 -18.56 -44.02 30.87
CA ASN A 820 -17.53 -44.40 29.91
C ASN A 820 -18.15 -44.63 28.50
N LEU A 821 -17.31 -44.67 27.47
CA LEU A 821 -17.69 -45.08 26.11
C LEU A 821 -16.93 -46.34 25.69
N ASN A 822 -17.63 -47.44 25.46
CA ASN A 822 -17.07 -48.63 24.83
C ASN A 822 -17.39 -48.62 23.33
N GLU A 823 -16.37 -48.62 22.47
CA GLU A 823 -16.46 -48.47 21.00
C GLU A 823 -17.23 -47.23 20.48
N GLY A 824 -17.60 -46.30 21.37
CA GLY A 824 -18.46 -45.14 21.10
C GLY A 824 -19.90 -45.28 21.63
N LEU A 825 -20.25 -46.41 22.24
CA LEU A 825 -21.54 -46.64 22.91
C LEU A 825 -21.46 -46.30 24.41
N PRO A 826 -22.52 -45.73 24.99
CA PRO A 826 -22.54 -45.34 26.40
C PRO A 826 -22.58 -46.54 27.36
N ILE A 827 -21.71 -46.49 28.36
CA ILE A 827 -21.74 -47.33 29.56
C ILE A 827 -21.75 -46.42 30.78
N ILE A 828 -22.65 -46.70 31.72
CA ILE A 828 -22.65 -46.20 33.09
C ILE A 828 -22.12 -47.35 33.95
N GLU A 829 -20.86 -47.25 34.37
CA GLU A 829 -20.19 -48.34 35.11
C GLU A 829 -20.76 -48.48 36.53
N GLN A 830 -21.10 -47.35 37.15
CA GLN A 830 -21.81 -47.29 38.42
C GLN A 830 -22.70 -46.05 38.47
N PHE A 831 -23.90 -46.17 39.01
CA PHE A 831 -24.68 -45.04 39.48
C PHE A 831 -25.33 -45.30 40.85
N GLN A 832 -25.70 -44.22 41.53
CA GLN A 832 -26.52 -44.21 42.74
C GLN A 832 -27.45 -43.00 42.72
N LEU A 833 -28.71 -43.17 43.11
CA LEU A 833 -29.74 -42.14 43.21
C LEU A 833 -30.57 -42.38 44.48
N ASP A 834 -30.68 -41.39 45.36
CA ASP A 834 -31.64 -41.45 46.47
C ASP A 834 -32.98 -40.86 46.01
N ILE A 835 -34.04 -41.68 45.97
CA ILE A 835 -35.34 -41.35 45.39
C ILE A 835 -36.47 -42.04 46.17
N LEU A 836 -37.57 -41.32 46.43
CA LEU A 836 -38.73 -41.81 47.21
C LEU A 836 -38.33 -42.44 48.56
N ASN A 837 -37.40 -41.78 49.27
CA ASN A 837 -36.77 -42.18 50.54
C ASN A 837 -35.92 -43.45 50.52
N GLY A 838 -35.82 -44.15 49.38
CA GLY A 838 -34.91 -45.26 49.18
C GLY A 838 -33.68 -44.89 48.34
N THR A 839 -32.75 -45.84 48.21
CA THR A 839 -31.58 -45.71 47.33
C THR A 839 -31.69 -46.73 46.19
N VAL A 840 -31.48 -46.28 44.95
CA VAL A 840 -31.29 -47.13 43.76
C VAL A 840 -29.84 -46.99 43.31
N LYS A 841 -29.14 -48.11 43.14
CA LYS A 841 -27.78 -48.15 42.56
C LYS A 841 -27.72 -49.19 41.45
N GLY A 842 -26.75 -49.10 40.55
CA GLY A 842 -26.60 -50.10 39.49
C GLY A 842 -25.58 -49.72 38.43
N ASN A 843 -25.60 -50.46 37.32
CA ASN A 843 -24.89 -50.15 36.09
C ASN A 843 -25.86 -50.14 34.90
N MET A 844 -25.40 -49.67 33.73
CA MET A 844 -26.19 -49.66 32.50
C MET A 844 -25.26 -49.59 31.29
N ALA A 845 -25.45 -50.44 30.27
CA ALA A 845 -24.66 -50.43 29.05
C ALA A 845 -25.55 -50.51 27.81
N ILE A 846 -25.31 -49.66 26.81
CA ILE A 846 -25.80 -49.92 25.45
C ILE A 846 -24.79 -50.83 24.76
N LEU A 847 -25.23 -52.04 24.44
CA LEU A 847 -24.41 -53.07 23.81
C LEU A 847 -24.91 -53.34 22.39
N LYS A 848 -23.97 -53.79 21.55
CA LYS A 848 -24.20 -54.12 20.14
C LYS A 848 -24.17 -55.64 19.93
N THR A 849 -25.06 -56.13 19.07
CA THR A 849 -25.11 -57.53 18.63
C THR A 849 -24.36 -57.71 17.31
N GLU A 850 -23.99 -58.96 16.99
CA GLU A 850 -23.41 -59.35 15.71
C GLU A 850 -24.32 -58.98 14.51
N MET A 851 -25.65 -58.95 14.72
CA MET A 851 -26.66 -58.59 13.72
C MET A 851 -26.89 -57.07 13.57
N ASP A 852 -25.91 -56.24 13.94
CA ASP A 852 -25.94 -54.76 13.91
C ASP A 852 -27.08 -54.10 14.72
N SER A 853 -27.80 -54.87 15.56
CA SER A 853 -28.85 -54.38 16.46
C SER A 853 -28.30 -54.03 17.84
N PHE A 854 -28.98 -53.13 18.56
CA PHE A 854 -28.55 -52.61 19.86
C PHE A 854 -29.55 -52.97 20.96
N TYR A 855 -29.04 -53.16 22.18
CA TYR A 855 -29.85 -53.36 23.39
C TYR A 855 -29.29 -52.56 24.58
N LEU A 856 -30.17 -52.13 25.46
CA LEU A 856 -29.84 -51.56 26.77
C LEU A 856 -29.83 -52.67 27.81
N GLN A 857 -28.67 -53.05 28.32
CA GLN A 857 -28.56 -53.83 29.55
C GLN A 857 -28.50 -52.88 30.75
N ALA A 858 -29.13 -53.23 31.86
CA ALA A 858 -28.92 -52.57 33.15
C ALA A 858 -29.12 -53.56 34.30
N ASP A 859 -28.18 -53.56 35.26
CA ASP A 859 -28.24 -54.37 36.47
C ASP A 859 -28.31 -53.45 37.69
N LEU A 860 -29.46 -53.45 38.36
CA LEU A 860 -29.86 -52.49 39.40
C LEU A 860 -30.12 -53.21 40.74
N ALA A 861 -29.86 -52.51 41.83
CA ALA A 861 -30.22 -52.87 43.19
C ALA A 861 -30.90 -51.68 43.87
N PHE A 862 -32.05 -51.91 44.51
CA PHE A 862 -32.87 -50.88 45.16
C PHE A 862 -33.18 -51.28 46.61
N SER A 863 -33.29 -50.29 47.50
CA SER A 863 -33.54 -50.50 48.93
C SER A 863 -34.38 -49.35 49.51
N GLY A 864 -35.49 -49.68 50.16
CA GLY A 864 -36.38 -48.72 50.83
C GLY A 864 -37.20 -47.79 49.91
N VAL A 865 -37.31 -48.09 48.62
CA VAL A 865 -38.04 -47.25 47.65
C VAL A 865 -39.54 -47.58 47.73
N GLU A 866 -40.34 -46.74 48.38
CA GLU A 866 -41.77 -47.03 48.69
C GLU A 866 -41.98 -48.43 49.33
N ASP A 867 -41.17 -48.76 50.34
CA ASP A 867 -41.12 -50.07 51.03
C ASP A 867 -40.75 -51.25 50.12
N LEU A 868 -40.10 -51.00 48.97
CA LEU A 868 -39.57 -52.02 48.06
C LEU A 868 -38.04 -52.12 48.21
N SER A 869 -37.53 -53.36 48.26
CA SER A 869 -36.10 -53.68 48.17
C SER A 869 -35.86 -54.92 47.30
N GLY A 870 -34.77 -54.95 46.55
CA GLY A 870 -34.47 -56.05 45.62
C GLY A 870 -33.49 -55.67 44.51
N ASN A 871 -33.43 -56.51 43.48
CA ASN A 871 -32.59 -56.31 42.30
C ASN A 871 -33.41 -56.37 41.01
N ILE A 872 -32.97 -55.69 39.95
CA ILE A 872 -33.51 -55.72 38.59
C ILE A 872 -32.37 -55.95 37.61
N SER A 873 -32.39 -57.06 36.86
CA SER A 873 -31.59 -57.22 35.65
C SER A 873 -32.51 -57.07 34.43
N ILE A 874 -32.23 -56.13 33.53
CA ILE A 874 -33.09 -55.85 32.37
C ILE A 874 -32.25 -55.72 31.11
N ALA A 875 -32.72 -56.32 30.00
CA ALA A 875 -32.18 -56.16 28.66
C ALA A 875 -33.29 -55.73 27.70
N ILE A 876 -33.24 -54.48 27.23
CA ILE A 876 -34.24 -53.87 26.36
C ILE A 876 -33.69 -53.77 24.92
N PRO A 877 -34.24 -54.49 23.94
CA PRO A 877 -33.83 -54.35 22.54
C PRO A 877 -34.37 -53.02 21.95
N PHE A 878 -33.54 -52.29 21.20
CA PHE A 878 -33.98 -51.07 20.48
C PHE A 878 -34.65 -51.42 19.13
N ASN A 879 -35.69 -52.23 19.22
CA ASN A 879 -36.50 -52.73 18.13
C ASN A 879 -37.90 -52.09 18.19
N ASN A 880 -38.43 -51.70 17.03
CA ASN A 880 -39.72 -51.02 16.93
C ASN A 880 -40.92 -51.95 16.65
N LYS A 881 -40.66 -53.23 16.35
CA LYS A 881 -41.70 -54.26 16.14
C LYS A 881 -41.95 -55.03 17.42
N ILE A 882 -43.18 -55.05 17.91
CA ILE A 882 -43.50 -55.50 19.27
C ILE A 882 -43.22 -56.98 19.53
N LYS A 883 -43.45 -57.83 18.52
CA LYS A 883 -43.21 -59.28 18.63
C LYS A 883 -41.73 -59.55 18.92
N THR A 884 -40.85 -59.10 18.02
CA THR A 884 -39.40 -59.23 18.19
C THR A 884 -38.87 -58.45 19.40
N PHE A 885 -39.50 -57.34 19.78
CA PHE A 885 -39.17 -56.67 21.05
C PHE A 885 -39.37 -57.62 22.24
N PHE A 886 -40.53 -58.27 22.37
CA PHE A 886 -40.77 -59.20 23.48
C PHE A 886 -40.01 -60.52 23.37
N ASP A 887 -39.70 -60.99 22.16
CA ASP A 887 -38.86 -62.18 21.94
C ASP A 887 -37.42 -61.96 22.43
N ASP A 888 -36.84 -60.78 22.20
CA ASP A 888 -35.47 -60.42 22.63
C ASP A 888 -35.40 -59.82 24.07
N PHE A 889 -36.49 -59.23 24.55
CA PHE A 889 -36.58 -58.59 25.87
C PHE A 889 -36.40 -59.59 27.03
N LYS A 890 -35.60 -59.17 28.02
CA LYS A 890 -35.35 -59.93 29.25
C LYS A 890 -35.54 -59.01 30.45
N LEU A 891 -36.23 -59.48 31.47
CA LEU A 891 -36.39 -58.79 32.75
C LEU A 891 -36.38 -59.83 33.87
N ASN A 892 -35.48 -59.69 34.83
CA ASN A 892 -35.46 -60.48 36.06
C ASN A 892 -35.50 -59.53 37.26
N VAL A 893 -36.63 -59.48 37.97
CA VAL A 893 -36.81 -58.70 39.20
C VAL A 893 -36.91 -59.63 40.38
N SER A 894 -35.94 -59.53 41.29
CA SER A 894 -35.90 -60.32 42.53
C SER A 894 -36.12 -59.39 43.72
N PHE A 895 -37.36 -59.29 44.19
CA PHE A 895 -37.74 -58.54 45.38
C PHE A 895 -37.32 -59.31 46.65
N THR A 896 -36.51 -58.67 47.49
CA THR A 896 -36.16 -59.13 48.84
C THR A 896 -37.04 -58.50 49.93
N HIS A 897 -37.72 -57.40 49.61
CA HIS A 897 -38.82 -56.85 50.39
C HIS A 897 -39.82 -56.15 49.47
N ILE A 898 -41.11 -56.33 49.74
CA ILE A 898 -42.20 -55.73 48.97
C ILE A 898 -43.48 -55.79 49.82
N SER A 899 -44.26 -54.70 49.84
CA SER A 899 -45.54 -54.72 50.56
C SER A 899 -46.57 -55.63 49.87
N SER A 900 -47.44 -56.28 50.65
CA SER A 900 -48.53 -57.10 50.11
C SER A 900 -49.44 -56.30 49.17
N LEU A 901 -49.70 -55.03 49.49
CA LEU A 901 -50.44 -54.09 48.65
C LEU A 901 -49.75 -53.81 47.30
N ALA A 902 -48.42 -53.66 47.27
CA ALA A 902 -47.68 -53.48 46.03
C ALA A 902 -47.75 -54.73 45.14
N LEU A 903 -47.59 -55.94 45.70
CA LEU A 903 -47.77 -57.17 44.93
C LEU A 903 -49.20 -57.34 44.44
N GLN A 904 -50.21 -57.06 45.28
CA GLN A 904 -51.62 -57.12 44.87
C GLN A 904 -51.92 -56.18 43.69
N ARG A 905 -51.33 -54.97 43.67
CA ARG A 905 -51.43 -54.05 42.52
C ARG A 905 -50.78 -54.61 41.25
N ILE A 906 -49.62 -55.25 41.36
CA ILE A 906 -48.94 -55.90 40.22
C ILE A 906 -49.81 -57.05 39.68
N LEU A 907 -50.31 -57.93 40.56
CA LEU A 907 -51.16 -59.05 40.17
C LEU A 907 -52.50 -58.59 39.56
N TYR A 908 -53.11 -57.54 40.11
CA TYR A 908 -54.31 -56.91 39.54
C TYR A 908 -54.04 -56.28 38.17
N ALA A 909 -52.85 -55.71 37.95
CA ALA A 909 -52.48 -55.16 36.64
C ALA A 909 -52.20 -56.25 35.58
N LEU A 910 -51.76 -57.44 36.01
CA LEU A 910 -51.55 -58.60 35.13
C LEU A 910 -52.86 -59.32 34.76
N ASP A 911 -53.81 -59.43 35.70
CA ASP A 911 -55.13 -60.02 35.48
C ASP A 911 -56.23 -59.29 36.30
N PRO A 912 -56.78 -58.19 35.76
CA PRO A 912 -57.79 -57.39 36.45
C PRO A 912 -59.17 -58.06 36.51
N TYR A 913 -59.39 -59.10 35.69
CA TYR A 913 -60.67 -59.84 35.61
C TYR A 913 -60.65 -61.18 36.37
N GLU A 914 -59.54 -61.55 37.01
CA GLU A 914 -59.36 -62.84 37.70
C GLU A 914 -59.59 -64.06 36.80
N SER A 915 -59.27 -63.91 35.52
CA SER A 915 -59.31 -64.91 34.44
C SER A 915 -58.38 -66.10 34.69
N ASN A 916 -57.31 -65.90 35.47
CA ASN A 916 -56.26 -66.87 35.75
C ASN A 916 -56.36 -67.33 37.22
N GLU A 917 -56.72 -68.60 37.42
CA GLU A 917 -56.90 -69.19 38.75
C GLU A 917 -55.65 -69.06 39.63
N ALA A 918 -54.44 -69.18 39.06
CA ALA A 918 -53.21 -68.97 39.81
C ALA A 918 -53.11 -67.53 40.33
N ILE A 919 -53.40 -66.51 39.49
CA ILE A 919 -53.32 -65.10 39.91
C ILE A 919 -54.41 -64.74 40.93
N SER A 920 -55.64 -65.26 40.77
CA SER A 920 -56.70 -65.12 41.78
C SER A 920 -56.32 -65.80 43.11
N SER A 921 -55.74 -67.01 43.06
CA SER A 921 -55.25 -67.74 44.23
C SER A 921 -54.12 -66.99 44.95
N GLN A 922 -53.12 -66.49 44.22
CA GLN A 922 -52.05 -65.64 44.75
C GLN A 922 -52.63 -64.37 45.43
N ARG A 923 -53.60 -63.69 44.81
CA ARG A 923 -54.26 -62.51 45.38
C ARG A 923 -55.03 -62.83 46.67
N LYS A 924 -55.71 -63.97 46.73
CA LYS A 924 -56.40 -64.47 47.94
C LYS A 924 -55.40 -64.76 49.07
N LEU A 925 -54.29 -65.43 48.76
CA LEU A 925 -53.23 -65.75 49.72
C LEU A 925 -52.60 -64.49 50.36
N LEU A 926 -52.41 -63.41 49.58
CA LEU A 926 -51.87 -62.13 50.06
C LEU A 926 -52.79 -61.37 51.04
N ASN A 927 -54.07 -61.75 51.14
CA ASN A 927 -54.95 -61.25 52.20
C ASN A 927 -54.69 -61.93 53.56
N THR A 928 -53.82 -62.95 53.61
CA THR A 928 -53.60 -63.80 54.79
C THR A 928 -52.14 -63.87 55.27
N GLY A 929 -51.20 -63.29 54.50
CA GLY A 929 -49.77 -63.27 54.80
C GLY A 929 -49.00 -62.23 53.99
N TYR A 930 -47.74 -61.99 54.35
CA TYR A 930 -46.86 -61.04 53.66
C TYR A 930 -45.85 -61.75 52.76
N PRO A 931 -45.50 -61.22 51.58
CA PRO A 931 -44.45 -61.79 50.73
C PRO A 931 -43.07 -61.60 51.37
N ARG A 932 -42.31 -62.70 51.44
CA ARG A 932 -40.95 -62.77 51.99
C ARG A 932 -39.90 -62.52 50.92
N TRP A 933 -40.11 -63.08 49.73
CA TRP A 933 -39.37 -62.77 48.51
C TRP A 933 -40.22 -63.10 47.29
N ILE A 934 -39.95 -62.44 46.18
CA ILE A 934 -40.64 -62.67 44.90
C ILE A 934 -39.64 -62.54 43.77
N ASN A 935 -39.72 -63.44 42.81
CA ASN A 935 -38.91 -63.42 41.61
C ASN A 935 -39.83 -63.39 40.37
N LEU A 936 -39.69 -62.35 39.56
CA LEU A 936 -40.44 -62.11 38.32
C LEU A 936 -39.47 -62.16 37.15
N ASN A 937 -39.64 -63.15 36.27
CA ASN A 937 -38.74 -63.40 35.16
C ASN A 937 -39.51 -63.38 33.83
N ILE A 938 -39.22 -62.39 32.98
CA ILE A 938 -39.70 -62.31 31.60
C ILE A 938 -38.54 -62.67 30.68
N LYS A 939 -38.75 -63.67 29.83
CA LYS A 939 -37.76 -64.13 28.84
C LYS A 939 -38.47 -64.74 27.64
N ASN A 940 -38.05 -64.40 26.42
CA ASN A 940 -38.61 -64.94 25.17
C ASN A 940 -40.15 -64.80 25.11
N GLY A 941 -40.68 -63.60 25.36
CA GLY A 941 -42.12 -63.31 25.37
C GLY A 941 -42.95 -63.98 26.49
N ASN A 942 -42.32 -64.70 27.42
CA ASN A 942 -43.00 -65.42 28.50
C ASN A 942 -42.67 -64.81 29.86
N LEU A 943 -43.69 -64.42 30.62
CA LEU A 943 -43.59 -64.05 32.03
C LEU A 943 -43.71 -65.30 32.91
N SER A 944 -42.85 -65.40 33.91
CA SER A 944 -42.95 -66.35 35.01
C SER A 944 -42.84 -65.63 36.35
N LEU A 945 -43.55 -66.11 37.37
CA LEU A 945 -43.56 -65.55 38.72
C LEU A 945 -43.46 -66.67 39.76
N ASP A 946 -42.47 -66.58 40.63
CA ASP A 946 -42.23 -67.47 41.76
C ASP A 946 -41.94 -66.66 43.04
N GLY A 947 -42.10 -67.26 44.22
CA GLY A 947 -41.93 -66.56 45.49
C GLY A 947 -42.40 -67.34 46.72
N GLU A 948 -42.28 -66.70 47.88
CA GLU A 948 -42.66 -67.24 49.18
C GLU A 948 -43.41 -66.18 49.99
N ILE A 949 -44.50 -66.59 50.65
CA ILE A 949 -45.32 -65.77 51.54
C ILE A 949 -45.29 -66.38 52.94
N GLU A 950 -45.29 -65.54 53.97
CA GLU A 950 -45.38 -65.98 55.36
C GLU A 950 -46.76 -65.60 55.92
N ALA A 951 -47.56 -66.62 56.24
CA ALA A 951 -48.91 -66.50 56.74
C ALA A 951 -48.98 -67.14 58.14
N LYS A 952 -49.24 -66.32 59.17
CA LYS A 952 -49.26 -66.75 60.58
C LYS A 952 -47.99 -67.50 61.03
N GLY A 953 -46.82 -67.12 60.52
CA GLY A 953 -45.52 -67.76 60.80
C GLY A 953 -45.24 -69.05 60.02
N ILE A 954 -46.19 -69.52 59.19
CA ILE A 954 -45.97 -70.63 58.26
C ILE A 954 -45.56 -70.06 56.90
N ARG A 955 -44.46 -70.57 56.34
CA ARG A 955 -44.02 -70.22 55.00
C ARG A 955 -44.73 -71.09 53.96
N VAL A 956 -45.27 -70.44 52.94
CA VAL A 956 -46.00 -71.08 51.85
C VAL A 956 -45.40 -70.58 50.53
N SER A 957 -45.00 -71.50 49.66
CA SER A 957 -44.57 -71.15 48.31
C SER A 957 -45.75 -70.61 47.53
N ILE A 958 -45.57 -69.47 46.87
CA ILE A 958 -46.57 -68.89 45.97
C ILE A 958 -46.78 -69.87 44.80
N PRO A 959 -48.03 -70.21 44.40
CA PRO A 959 -48.28 -71.06 43.24
C PRO A 959 -47.59 -70.48 42.01
N LYS A 960 -46.66 -71.23 41.40
CA LYS A 960 -45.86 -70.72 40.28
C LYS A 960 -46.74 -70.35 39.10
N LEU A 961 -46.57 -69.14 38.59
CA LEU A 961 -47.07 -68.77 37.28
C LEU A 961 -45.95 -69.10 36.28
N GLU A 962 -46.12 -70.16 35.49
CA GLU A 962 -45.13 -70.54 34.46
C GLU A 962 -45.66 -70.22 33.05
N ARG A 963 -44.81 -69.60 32.22
CA ARG A 963 -45.05 -69.37 30.79
C ARG A 963 -46.35 -68.61 30.45
N LEU A 964 -46.67 -67.55 31.20
CA LEU A 964 -47.68 -66.60 30.76
C LEU A 964 -47.14 -65.84 29.53
N ASN A 965 -47.57 -66.23 28.33
CA ASN A 965 -47.18 -65.56 27.09
C ASN A 965 -47.78 -64.14 27.08
N ILE A 966 -46.91 -63.15 27.27
CA ILE A 966 -47.31 -61.73 27.26
C ILE A 966 -47.29 -61.15 25.84
N SER A 967 -46.50 -61.68 24.91
CA SER A 967 -46.42 -61.13 23.54
C SER A 967 -47.70 -61.31 22.71
N ASN A 968 -48.60 -62.20 23.12
CA ASN A 968 -49.93 -62.40 22.53
C ASN A 968 -51.04 -61.51 23.14
N VAL A 969 -50.75 -60.66 24.14
CA VAL A 969 -51.80 -59.83 24.79
C VAL A 969 -52.24 -58.69 23.86
N GLY A 970 -53.43 -58.81 23.28
CA GLY A 970 -53.90 -57.95 22.18
C GLY A 970 -54.04 -56.44 22.46
N THR A 971 -53.98 -55.99 23.72
CA THR A 971 -53.92 -54.56 24.05
C THR A 971 -52.56 -53.94 23.76
N LEU A 972 -51.50 -54.75 23.66
CA LEU A 972 -50.11 -54.29 23.53
C LEU A 972 -49.81 -53.63 22.18
N ASN A 973 -50.65 -53.80 21.14
CA ASN A 973 -50.46 -53.13 19.84
C ASN A 973 -50.33 -51.60 19.97
N ARG A 974 -50.92 -50.99 21.00
CA ARG A 974 -50.75 -49.55 21.31
C ARG A 974 -49.33 -49.18 21.73
N LEU A 975 -48.49 -50.13 22.15
CA LEU A 975 -47.09 -49.89 22.49
C LEU A 975 -46.19 -49.72 21.27
N GLU A 976 -46.55 -50.18 20.06
CA GLU A 976 -45.72 -49.96 18.87
C GLU A 976 -45.53 -48.46 18.55
N GLU A 977 -46.55 -47.63 18.84
CA GLU A 977 -46.44 -46.17 18.74
C GLU A 977 -45.36 -45.59 19.68
N TYR A 978 -45.23 -46.16 20.89
CA TYR A 978 -44.21 -45.74 21.87
C TYR A 978 -42.82 -46.35 21.56
N LEU A 979 -42.76 -47.60 21.08
CA LEU A 979 -41.54 -48.24 20.59
C LEU A 979 -40.96 -47.52 19.36
N GLY A 980 -41.77 -46.74 18.63
CA GLY A 980 -41.32 -45.82 17.58
C GLY A 980 -40.23 -44.83 18.03
N VAL A 981 -40.14 -44.52 19.33
CA VAL A 981 -39.07 -43.68 19.91
C VAL A 981 -37.68 -44.33 19.78
N PHE A 982 -37.58 -45.67 19.67
CA PHE A 982 -36.29 -46.33 19.43
C PHE A 982 -35.76 -46.15 18.00
N ILE A 983 -36.58 -45.77 17.02
CA ILE A 983 -36.13 -45.57 15.63
C ILE A 983 -35.07 -44.45 15.51
N PRO A 984 -35.28 -43.22 16.05
CA PRO A 984 -34.25 -42.19 16.05
C PRO A 984 -33.05 -42.54 16.96
N VAL A 985 -33.28 -43.19 18.11
CA VAL A 985 -32.19 -43.63 19.01
C VAL A 985 -31.26 -44.61 18.30
N ASN A 986 -31.81 -45.64 17.66
CA ASN A 986 -31.04 -46.65 16.93
C ASN A 986 -30.25 -46.01 15.77
N LYS A 987 -30.85 -45.09 14.99
CA LYS A 987 -30.13 -44.27 13.99
C LYS A 987 -28.95 -43.49 14.57
N ILE A 988 -29.10 -42.92 15.77
CA ILE A 988 -28.04 -42.18 16.48
C ILE A 988 -26.92 -43.14 16.92
N LEU A 989 -27.24 -44.34 17.40
CA LEU A 989 -26.25 -45.35 17.81
C LEU A 989 -25.47 -45.92 16.61
N HIS A 990 -26.09 -46.11 15.44
CA HIS A 990 -25.37 -46.39 14.19
C HIS A 990 -24.44 -45.22 13.77
N VAL A 991 -24.78 -43.96 14.07
CA VAL A 991 -23.89 -42.81 13.81
C VAL A 991 -22.69 -42.81 14.76
N PHE A 992 -22.87 -43.10 16.05
CA PHE A 992 -21.77 -43.21 17.01
C PHE A 992 -20.82 -44.40 16.74
N THR A 993 -21.34 -45.54 16.29
CA THR A 993 -20.53 -46.74 16.04
C THR A 993 -19.85 -46.80 14.69
N LYS A 994 -20.31 -46.06 13.68
CA LYS A 994 -19.66 -46.00 12.36
C LYS A 994 -18.16 -45.68 12.45
N SER A 995 -17.38 -46.35 11.60
CA SER A 995 -15.92 -46.31 11.53
C SER A 995 -15.37 -45.38 10.45
N GLU A 996 -16.25 -44.78 9.65
CA GLU A 996 -15.89 -43.91 8.54
C GLU A 996 -16.46 -42.51 8.77
N LEU A 997 -15.56 -41.52 8.83
CA LEU A 997 -15.94 -40.13 8.53
C LEU A 997 -16.46 -40.09 7.08
N PRO A 998 -17.54 -39.33 6.79
CA PRO A 998 -17.94 -39.11 5.41
C PRO A 998 -16.77 -38.49 4.63
N SER A 999 -16.47 -39.00 3.43
CA SER A 999 -15.37 -38.53 2.60
C SER A 999 -15.53 -37.04 2.25
N PHE A 1000 -14.57 -36.22 2.69
CA PHE A 1000 -14.49 -34.76 2.45
C PHE A 1000 -13.57 -34.43 1.26
#